data_AF-A0A9J6FLC2-F1
#
_entry.id   AF-A0A9J6FLC2-F1
#
_cell.length_a   1.000
_cell.length_b   1.000
_cell.length_c   1.000
_cell.angle_alpha   90.00
_cell.angle_beta   90.00
_cell.angle_gamma   90.00
#
_symmetry.space_group_name_H-M   'P 1'
#
loop_
_entity.id
_entity.type
_entity.pdbx_description
1 polymer ?
#
loop_
_entity_poly.entity_id
_entity_poly.type
_entity_poly.pdbx_seq_one_letter_code
_entity_poly.pdbx_strand_id
1 'polypeptide(L)'
;MQNSATPNAQPNKAQLASFQAGGISLAIKDSFQISTLVCSTKLTQNVDLLGLLKWWTLPDNLEKNLHALMKVDGEEVVKFLQDILDALFNILMKNSDSDLYDNLVFEALVFIIGLISDRKYQHFKPVLDLYIEETFSATLAYNKLIVVLKYYIDNINTNTQETEGSLLFRAMKSIEYIFKFIVHSRKLFAHLNEGKGTQQFELSLEQLLKSITGMMLYKADTVLLIQGACLKYFPATIPDILHVFSAEQLSHIVTELLNNLPPERLTKQKMMCVNDIVHSELFKFPECRAILLPVINQHVQLLMEKGEELELCVKILSDIMVVLHGHDRTQTVEDISVVMNSVLRTVIQTVIRTNRSLPIVGNIVALMIAVLRQMSKYHYQTYLDRFPTTTDLLDFLMEILLVFKDLVSKNVYPKDWNDMIMLQNSVMLKALRHFSHTIRDRFTNPFDYQVWNNYFHCAIAFLTQDALQLENFSHNKRNKIIARYKDMRRETGFEIRKMWFNLGQNKIHFVPGMVGPFLEMTMIPEGELRKATIPIFFDMMQCEFYSPRKAVSFHQDDCYVHNLEIKGNFQEFENEMITKLDVLVEGGRGDQQYQDFLQQILYDLCENHAALHDAGIKFIQTVVRLMKRLLEYRTIITDENKENRMSCTVNLLEFYHEINRQEMYIRYLHKLCDLHLECDNYIEAAFTLQLHAKLLRWSDEGLPSLLRSAKYPQCETQRELKERLYHDILDHFDKGKLWEAGVTLAKELLAQYECETFDYARLSSLHARVATFYENIMRQLRPEPEYFRVAYYGRNFPAFLQNKASKFLSFLQAFIRGHLHCQYYENFQFAARHHHAKHVFVYRGKEYERLSDFSTRLLNQFPNAMLLTKLTIPGKDVTESQSQYLQINKVDPVMNNPQRFQNKPVHEQILKYYRVSLLLDAEQTKWAGVASTCMLLL
;
A
#
# COMPACT_ATOMS: atom_id res chain seq x y z
N MET A 1 41.36 -38.84 2.53
CA MET A 1 42.81 -39.14 2.55
C MET A 1 43.14 -39.89 3.83
N GLN A 2 44.23 -40.66 3.83
CA GLN A 2 44.85 -41.39 4.96
C GLN A 2 44.08 -42.59 5.57
N ASN A 3 44.84 -43.69 5.71
CA ASN A 3 44.80 -44.79 6.69
C ASN A 3 43.48 -45.58 6.86
N SER A 4 43.36 -46.85 6.45
CA SER A 4 44.01 -48.11 6.91
C SER A 4 42.98 -49.00 7.65
N ALA A 5 42.97 -50.33 7.66
CA ALA A 5 44.01 -51.32 7.32
C ALA A 5 43.42 -52.72 6.96
N THR A 6 44.28 -53.76 6.98
CA THR A 6 44.04 -55.23 6.97
C THR A 6 44.05 -55.93 5.58
N PRO A 7 44.32 -57.26 5.51
CA PRO A 7 45.66 -57.80 5.78
C PRO A 7 46.20 -58.76 4.69
N ASN A 8 47.42 -59.26 4.90
CA ASN A 8 48.18 -60.10 3.95
C ASN A 8 47.47 -61.39 3.47
N ALA A 9 47.65 -61.71 2.18
CA ALA A 9 47.65 -63.08 1.66
C ALA A 9 48.80 -63.24 0.63
N GLN A 10 49.58 -64.32 0.72
CA GLN A 10 50.72 -64.59 -0.17
C GLN A 10 50.34 -65.58 -1.29
N PRO A 11 50.80 -65.39 -2.54
CA PRO A 11 50.93 -66.47 -3.51
C PRO A 11 52.36 -67.03 -3.55
N ASN A 12 52.48 -68.37 -3.65
CA ASN A 12 53.77 -69.06 -3.75
C ASN A 12 54.45 -68.84 -5.12
N LYS A 13 55.79 -68.86 -5.14
CA LYS A 13 56.58 -68.90 -6.38
C LYS A 13 56.69 -70.32 -6.92
N ALA A 14 56.35 -70.52 -8.20
CA ALA A 14 56.72 -71.70 -8.97
C ALA A 14 57.22 -71.30 -10.38
N GLN A 15 58.55 -71.28 -10.50
CA GLN A 15 59.38 -71.43 -11.71
C GLN A 15 58.74 -71.26 -13.11
N LEU A 16 59.26 -70.29 -13.88
CA LEU A 16 59.37 -70.37 -15.33
C LEU A 16 60.85 -70.25 -15.73
N ALA A 17 61.26 -70.98 -16.77
CA ALA A 17 62.67 -71.25 -17.05
C ALA A 17 63.41 -70.11 -17.78
N SER A 18 64.73 -70.13 -17.68
CA SER A 18 65.65 -69.12 -18.22
C SER A 18 65.84 -69.21 -19.74
N PHE A 19 65.87 -68.04 -20.40
CA PHE A 19 66.62 -67.86 -21.65
C PHE A 19 67.98 -67.20 -21.34
N GLN A 20 69.04 -67.71 -21.98
CA GLN A 20 70.37 -67.08 -22.03
C GLN A 20 70.34 -66.03 -23.16
N ALA A 21 70.59 -64.74 -22.89
CA ALA A 21 71.90 -64.09 -22.72
C ALA A 21 72.77 -64.11 -24.00
N GLY A 22 73.28 -62.98 -24.50
CA GLY A 22 73.14 -61.59 -24.04
C GLY A 22 74.05 -60.63 -24.82
N GLY A 23 74.10 -59.35 -24.43
CA GLY A 23 75.02 -58.37 -25.04
C GLY A 23 74.84 -56.96 -24.47
N ILE A 24 75.82 -56.51 -23.68
CA ILE A 24 75.74 -55.33 -22.79
C ILE A 24 74.72 -55.54 -21.65
N SER A 25 75.09 -55.15 -20.43
CA SER A 25 74.24 -55.29 -19.24
C SER A 25 74.38 -54.10 -18.31
N LEU A 26 73.34 -53.82 -17.54
CA LEU A 26 73.50 -53.27 -16.18
C LEU A 26 72.47 -53.94 -15.26
N ALA A 27 72.90 -54.43 -14.11
CA ALA A 27 72.01 -54.93 -13.07
C ALA A 27 71.95 -53.91 -11.93
N ILE A 28 70.80 -53.25 -11.75
CA ILE A 28 70.50 -52.42 -10.58
C ILE A 28 69.36 -53.11 -9.81
N LYS A 29 69.33 -52.92 -8.48
CA LYS A 29 68.42 -53.61 -7.55
C LYS A 29 66.99 -53.02 -7.54
N ASP A 30 66.53 -52.50 -8.67
CA ASP A 30 65.28 -51.73 -8.76
C ASP A 30 64.12 -52.60 -9.26
N SER A 31 63.20 -52.95 -8.37
CA SER A 31 62.00 -53.72 -8.71
C SER A 31 60.91 -52.83 -9.31
N PHE A 32 60.90 -52.67 -10.63
CA PHE A 32 59.84 -51.93 -11.33
C PHE A 32 58.52 -52.73 -11.39
N GLN A 33 57.73 -52.62 -10.32
CA GLN A 33 56.45 -53.33 -10.18
C GLN A 33 55.31 -52.55 -10.87
N ILE A 34 54.94 -52.96 -12.09
CA ILE A 34 53.79 -52.39 -12.80
C ILE A 34 52.49 -53.02 -12.28
N SER A 35 51.69 -52.25 -11.55
CA SER A 35 50.32 -52.65 -11.17
C SER A 35 49.32 -52.27 -12.26
N THR A 36 49.11 -53.15 -13.25
CA THR A 36 48.08 -52.97 -14.29
C THR A 36 46.71 -53.41 -13.78
N LEU A 37 45.75 -52.48 -13.68
CA LEU A 37 44.34 -52.79 -13.43
C LEU A 37 43.63 -52.93 -14.78
N VAL A 38 43.31 -54.16 -15.17
CA VAL A 38 42.80 -54.50 -16.52
C VAL A 38 41.27 -54.52 -16.53
N CYS A 39 40.64 -53.41 -16.90
CA CYS A 39 39.19 -53.34 -17.10
C CYS A 39 38.79 -53.87 -18.47
N SER A 40 37.87 -54.84 -18.51
CA SER A 40 37.22 -55.33 -19.72
C SER A 40 35.82 -54.73 -19.86
N THR A 41 35.49 -54.23 -21.05
CA THR A 41 34.16 -53.69 -21.42
C THR A 41 33.35 -54.64 -22.31
N LYS A 42 33.81 -55.90 -22.49
CA LYS A 42 33.13 -56.91 -23.33
C LYS A 42 32.98 -58.29 -22.68
N LEU A 43 33.67 -58.53 -21.57
CA LEU A 43 33.65 -59.78 -20.82
C LEU A 43 33.76 -59.44 -19.34
N THR A 44 32.72 -59.74 -18.57
CA THR A 44 32.76 -59.60 -17.11
C THR A 44 33.72 -60.62 -16.48
N GLN A 45 34.35 -60.23 -15.37
CA GLN A 45 35.13 -61.13 -14.51
C GLN A 45 34.36 -61.50 -13.23
N ASN A 46 33.23 -60.85 -12.98
CA ASN A 46 32.35 -61.16 -11.86
C ASN A 46 31.62 -62.50 -12.11
N VAL A 47 31.74 -63.42 -11.16
CA VAL A 47 31.18 -64.78 -11.26
C VAL A 47 29.66 -64.77 -11.29
N ASP A 48 29.02 -63.92 -10.49
CA ASP A 48 27.57 -63.81 -10.39
C ASP A 48 26.98 -63.25 -11.69
N LEU A 49 27.61 -62.20 -12.23
CA LEU A 49 27.21 -61.62 -13.51
C LEU A 49 27.45 -62.59 -14.69
N LEU A 50 28.55 -63.34 -14.67
CA LEU A 50 28.85 -64.36 -15.68
C LEU A 50 27.85 -65.53 -15.63
N GLY A 51 27.36 -65.89 -14.44
CA GLY A 51 26.31 -66.87 -14.23
C GLY A 51 24.97 -66.44 -14.85
N LEU A 52 24.60 -65.18 -14.69
CA LEU A 52 23.42 -64.61 -15.36
C LEU A 52 23.59 -64.53 -16.88
N LEU A 53 24.72 -64.00 -17.37
CA LEU A 53 25.00 -63.85 -18.81
C LEU A 53 25.20 -65.19 -19.56
N LYS A 54 25.25 -66.33 -18.85
CA LYS A 54 25.30 -67.68 -19.42
C LYS A 54 24.19 -68.60 -18.88
N TRP A 55 23.08 -68.04 -18.42
CA TRP A 55 22.02 -68.77 -17.70
C TRP A 55 21.53 -70.05 -18.41
N TRP A 56 21.47 -70.06 -19.74
CA TRP A 56 21.06 -71.21 -20.56
C TRP A 56 22.00 -72.43 -20.45
N THR A 57 23.19 -72.28 -19.86
CA THR A 57 24.13 -73.39 -19.62
C THR A 57 23.93 -74.08 -18.27
N LEU A 58 23.28 -73.42 -17.30
CA LEU A 58 23.06 -73.90 -15.92
C LEU A 58 21.71 -73.38 -15.37
N PRO A 59 20.57 -73.81 -15.93
CA PRO A 59 19.25 -73.30 -15.53
C PRO A 59 18.93 -73.54 -14.05
N ASP A 60 19.42 -74.63 -13.46
CA ASP A 60 19.15 -75.02 -12.06
C ASP A 60 19.72 -74.04 -11.00
N ASN A 61 20.53 -73.06 -11.41
CA ASN A 61 21.04 -71.99 -10.53
C ASN A 61 20.46 -70.62 -10.85
N LEU A 62 19.46 -70.52 -11.74
CA LEU A 62 18.90 -69.24 -12.21
C LEU A 62 18.37 -68.35 -11.07
N GLU A 63 17.62 -68.92 -10.12
CA GLU A 63 17.14 -68.23 -8.91
C GLU A 63 18.28 -67.58 -8.12
N LYS A 64 19.37 -68.33 -7.88
CA LYS A 64 20.56 -67.85 -7.16
C LYS A 64 21.27 -66.75 -7.94
N ASN A 65 21.38 -66.89 -9.26
CA ASN A 65 22.03 -65.89 -10.13
C ASN A 65 21.24 -64.56 -10.14
N LEU A 66 19.90 -64.62 -10.14
CA LEU A 66 19.04 -63.43 -10.05
C LEU A 66 19.18 -62.73 -8.68
N HIS A 67 19.15 -63.49 -7.57
CA HIS A 67 19.42 -62.94 -6.23
C HIS A 67 20.88 -62.51 -6.00
N ALA A 68 21.84 -63.00 -6.79
CA ALA A 68 23.23 -62.56 -6.75
C ALA A 68 23.44 -61.25 -7.52
N LEU A 69 22.76 -61.05 -8.67
CA LEU A 69 22.78 -59.79 -9.42
C LEU A 69 22.46 -58.57 -8.55
N MET A 70 21.49 -58.70 -7.64
CA MET A 70 21.08 -57.63 -6.70
C MET A 70 22.15 -57.27 -5.66
N LYS A 71 23.31 -57.94 -5.67
CA LYS A 71 24.48 -57.72 -4.80
C LYS A 71 25.73 -57.33 -5.60
N VAL A 72 25.68 -57.32 -6.93
CA VAL A 72 26.81 -56.96 -7.80
C VAL A 72 27.05 -55.44 -7.73
N ASP A 73 28.33 -55.05 -7.78
CA ASP A 73 28.71 -53.63 -7.80
C ASP A 73 28.10 -52.90 -9.00
N GLY A 74 27.47 -51.75 -8.73
CA GLY A 74 26.81 -50.95 -9.77
C GLY A 74 27.73 -50.50 -10.91
N GLU A 75 29.03 -50.40 -10.65
CA GLU A 75 30.04 -50.12 -11.68
C GLU A 75 30.25 -51.28 -12.66
N GLU A 76 29.83 -52.50 -12.36
CA GLU A 76 29.81 -53.62 -13.31
C GLU A 76 28.45 -53.75 -13.98
N VAL A 77 27.35 -53.60 -13.23
CA VAL A 77 25.98 -53.58 -13.76
C VAL A 77 25.84 -52.54 -14.89
N VAL A 78 26.40 -51.34 -14.69
CA VAL A 78 26.32 -50.26 -15.69
C VAL A 78 27.24 -50.49 -16.91
N LYS A 79 28.34 -51.25 -16.78
CA LYS A 79 29.24 -51.57 -17.91
C LYS A 79 28.60 -52.56 -18.89
N PHE A 80 27.78 -53.48 -18.39
CA PHE A 80 27.14 -54.55 -19.15
C PHE A 80 25.61 -54.39 -19.22
N LEU A 81 25.12 -53.15 -19.08
CA LEU A 81 23.69 -52.85 -18.91
C LEU A 81 22.82 -53.47 -20.01
N GLN A 82 23.24 -53.36 -21.27
CA GLN A 82 22.55 -53.99 -22.40
C GLN A 82 22.51 -55.51 -22.26
N ASP A 83 23.68 -56.16 -22.09
CA ASP A 83 23.78 -57.62 -21.99
C ASP A 83 22.93 -58.19 -20.83
N ILE A 84 22.86 -57.46 -19.71
CA ILE A 84 22.06 -57.82 -18.53
C ILE A 84 20.56 -57.69 -18.81
N LEU A 85 20.13 -56.57 -19.41
CA LEU A 85 18.72 -56.37 -19.75
C LEU A 85 18.26 -57.38 -20.81
N ASP A 86 19.06 -57.61 -21.84
CA ASP A 86 18.79 -58.64 -22.85
C ASP A 86 18.72 -60.04 -22.23
N ALA A 87 19.60 -60.38 -21.26
CA ALA A 87 19.52 -61.64 -20.52
C ALA A 87 18.22 -61.75 -19.70
N LEU A 88 17.87 -60.72 -18.92
CA LEU A 88 16.66 -60.67 -18.10
C LEU A 88 15.38 -60.80 -18.94
N PHE A 89 15.27 -60.07 -20.04
CA PHE A 89 14.10 -60.19 -20.92
C PHE A 89 14.08 -61.52 -21.69
N ASN A 90 15.24 -62.11 -22.02
CA ASN A 90 15.29 -63.47 -22.56
C ASN A 90 14.82 -64.54 -21.56
N ILE A 91 15.10 -64.37 -20.26
CA ILE A 91 14.59 -65.24 -19.19
C ILE A 91 13.07 -65.10 -19.09
N LEU A 92 12.58 -63.86 -18.98
CA LEU A 92 11.14 -63.53 -18.91
C LEU A 92 10.34 -64.14 -20.08
N MET A 93 10.92 -64.15 -21.28
CA MET A 93 10.27 -64.65 -22.50
C MET A 93 10.32 -66.19 -22.68
N LYS A 94 11.21 -66.91 -21.99
CA LYS A 94 11.47 -68.34 -22.24
C LYS A 94 10.97 -69.27 -21.14
N ASN A 95 10.85 -68.81 -19.89
CA ASN A 95 10.46 -69.67 -18.78
C ASN A 95 8.94 -69.89 -18.72
N SER A 96 8.54 -71.14 -18.50
CA SER A 96 7.15 -71.58 -18.32
C SER A 96 6.60 -71.34 -16.91
N ASP A 97 7.47 -71.39 -15.89
CA ASP A 97 7.10 -71.15 -14.49
C ASP A 97 6.97 -69.64 -14.23
N SER A 98 5.87 -69.09 -14.72
CA SER A 98 5.39 -67.70 -14.57
C SER A 98 5.72 -67.10 -13.20
N ASP A 99 5.14 -67.68 -12.15
CA ASP A 99 4.95 -66.98 -10.88
C ASP A 99 6.22 -66.89 -10.02
N LEU A 100 7.27 -67.65 -10.34
CA LEU A 100 8.56 -67.56 -9.68
C LEU A 100 9.53 -66.65 -10.45
N TYR A 101 9.75 -66.94 -11.74
CA TYR A 101 10.80 -66.26 -12.51
C TYR A 101 10.40 -64.87 -12.98
N ASP A 102 9.12 -64.61 -13.26
CA ASP A 102 8.68 -63.29 -13.71
C ASP A 102 8.77 -62.26 -12.56
N ASN A 103 8.49 -62.70 -11.33
CA ASN A 103 8.71 -61.92 -10.11
C ASN A 103 10.20 -61.63 -9.87
N LEU A 104 11.07 -62.65 -9.90
CA LEU A 104 12.52 -62.46 -9.71
C LEU A 104 13.17 -61.59 -10.80
N VAL A 105 12.72 -61.68 -12.06
CA VAL A 105 13.16 -60.78 -13.13
C VAL A 105 12.63 -59.36 -12.92
N PHE A 106 11.40 -59.18 -12.43
CA PHE A 106 10.87 -57.86 -12.08
C PHE A 106 11.66 -57.21 -10.94
N GLU A 107 12.02 -57.96 -9.90
CA GLU A 107 12.92 -57.49 -8.83
C GLU A 107 14.27 -57.02 -9.36
N ALA A 108 14.88 -57.80 -10.27
CA ALA A 108 16.14 -57.44 -10.94
C ALA A 108 16.01 -56.17 -11.79
N LEU A 109 14.93 -56.02 -12.57
CA LEU A 109 14.68 -54.82 -13.37
C LEU A 109 14.48 -53.57 -12.49
N VAL A 110 13.70 -53.69 -11.41
CA VAL A 110 13.48 -52.61 -10.44
C VAL A 110 14.78 -52.24 -9.71
N PHE A 111 15.65 -53.20 -9.42
CA PHE A 111 16.99 -52.94 -8.88
C PHE A 111 17.86 -52.14 -9.87
N ILE A 112 17.94 -52.56 -11.14
CA ILE A 112 18.74 -51.89 -12.18
C ILE A 112 18.25 -50.45 -12.43
N ILE A 113 16.94 -50.25 -12.60
CA ILE A 113 16.36 -48.90 -12.82
C ILE A 113 16.58 -48.01 -11.59
N GLY A 114 16.43 -48.57 -10.39
CA GLY A 114 16.72 -47.88 -9.12
C GLY A 114 18.19 -47.48 -8.99
N LEU A 115 19.11 -48.32 -9.47
CA LEU A 115 20.56 -48.08 -9.46
C LEU A 115 20.96 -46.97 -10.45
N ILE A 116 20.44 -47.01 -11.69
CA ILE A 116 20.65 -45.95 -12.70
C ILE A 116 20.04 -44.62 -12.24
N SER A 117 18.97 -44.66 -11.43
CA SER A 117 18.34 -43.47 -10.86
C SER A 117 19.08 -42.87 -9.66
N ASP A 118 20.15 -43.49 -9.16
CA ASP A 118 21.00 -42.90 -8.12
C ASP A 118 21.96 -41.83 -8.69
N ARG A 119 22.32 -40.85 -7.88
CA ARG A 119 23.20 -39.72 -8.25
C ARG A 119 24.56 -40.17 -8.78
N LYS A 120 25.07 -41.34 -8.37
CA LYS A 120 26.32 -41.91 -8.88
C LYS A 120 26.23 -42.35 -10.35
N TYR A 121 25.05 -42.79 -10.80
CA TYR A 121 24.87 -43.43 -12.12
C TYR A 121 23.85 -42.72 -13.04
N GLN A 122 23.21 -41.62 -12.59
CA GLN A 122 22.24 -40.82 -13.36
C GLN A 122 22.68 -40.45 -14.80
N HIS A 123 23.98 -40.35 -15.05
CA HIS A 123 24.55 -40.05 -16.37
C HIS A 123 24.37 -41.18 -17.39
N PHE A 124 23.96 -42.37 -16.96
CA PHE A 124 23.63 -43.52 -17.81
C PHE A 124 22.14 -43.63 -18.13
N LYS A 125 21.27 -42.72 -17.63
CA LYS A 125 19.87 -42.65 -18.07
C LYS A 125 19.72 -42.60 -19.61
N PRO A 126 20.45 -41.73 -20.35
CA PRO A 126 20.38 -41.72 -21.82
C PRO A 126 20.79 -43.03 -22.49
N VAL A 127 21.59 -43.88 -21.83
CA VAL A 127 21.96 -45.21 -22.34
C VAL A 127 20.82 -46.21 -22.14
N LEU A 128 20.07 -46.10 -21.04
CA LEU A 128 18.85 -46.87 -20.81
C LEU A 128 17.71 -46.43 -21.76
N ASP A 129 17.53 -45.12 -21.95
CA ASP A 129 16.56 -44.58 -22.90
C ASP A 129 16.90 -45.00 -24.36
N LEU A 130 18.17 -44.91 -24.78
CA LEU A 130 18.64 -45.42 -26.09
C LEU A 130 18.45 -46.94 -26.23
N TYR A 131 18.73 -47.73 -25.18
CA TYR A 131 18.49 -49.18 -25.20
C TYR A 131 17.02 -49.51 -25.44
N ILE A 132 16.10 -48.77 -24.81
CA ILE A 132 14.65 -48.91 -24.99
C ILE A 132 14.24 -48.54 -26.41
N GLU A 133 14.81 -47.49 -27.01
CA GLU A 133 14.42 -46.99 -28.33
C GLU A 133 15.00 -47.79 -29.52
N GLU A 134 16.28 -48.19 -29.46
CA GLU A 134 16.99 -48.77 -30.62
C GLU A 134 17.23 -50.28 -30.55
N THR A 135 17.37 -50.89 -29.36
CA THR A 135 17.87 -52.26 -29.23
C THR A 135 16.92 -53.26 -28.55
N PHE A 136 16.02 -52.79 -27.69
CA PHE A 136 15.08 -53.63 -26.95
C PHE A 136 14.12 -54.37 -27.90
N SER A 137 13.96 -55.69 -27.72
CA SER A 137 13.27 -56.55 -28.69
C SER A 137 12.21 -57.49 -28.10
N ALA A 138 11.87 -57.39 -26.81
CA ALA A 138 11.01 -58.36 -26.12
C ALA A 138 9.51 -58.06 -26.31
N THR A 139 8.86 -58.77 -27.23
CA THR A 139 7.52 -58.44 -27.74
C THR A 139 6.34 -58.83 -26.85
N LEU A 140 6.49 -59.79 -25.93
CA LEU A 140 5.42 -60.18 -24.98
C LEU A 140 5.69 -59.72 -23.54
N ALA A 141 6.82 -59.05 -23.30
CA ALA A 141 7.21 -58.57 -21.97
C ALA A 141 6.12 -57.68 -21.34
N TYR A 142 5.42 -56.87 -22.14
CA TYR A 142 4.31 -56.03 -21.65
C TYR A 142 3.24 -56.80 -20.88
N ASN A 143 2.86 -58.03 -21.30
CA ASN A 143 1.84 -58.82 -20.61
C ASN A 143 2.32 -59.24 -19.22
N LYS A 144 3.53 -59.81 -19.14
CA LYS A 144 4.14 -60.28 -17.90
C LYS A 144 4.40 -59.14 -16.92
N LEU A 145 4.96 -58.02 -17.40
CA LEU A 145 5.20 -56.82 -16.59
C LEU A 145 3.92 -56.20 -16.03
N ILE A 146 2.83 -56.15 -16.82
CA ILE A 146 1.52 -55.67 -16.33
C ILE A 146 0.97 -56.60 -15.24
N VAL A 147 1.00 -57.92 -15.46
CA VAL A 147 0.48 -58.91 -14.49
C VAL A 147 1.27 -58.87 -13.19
N VAL A 148 2.60 -58.85 -13.25
CA VAL A 148 3.47 -58.82 -12.05
C VAL A 148 3.32 -57.50 -11.28
N LEU A 149 3.35 -56.34 -11.95
CA LEU A 149 3.16 -55.06 -11.27
C LEU A 149 1.76 -54.96 -10.64
N LYS A 150 0.72 -55.44 -11.33
CA LYS A 150 -0.65 -55.49 -10.79
C LYS A 150 -0.72 -56.41 -9.56
N TYR A 151 -0.11 -57.60 -9.60
CA TYR A 151 -0.07 -58.54 -8.49
C TYR A 151 0.56 -57.92 -7.23
N TYR A 152 1.68 -57.20 -7.36
CA TYR A 152 2.29 -56.52 -6.21
C TYR A 152 1.43 -55.35 -5.68
N ILE A 153 0.60 -54.71 -6.50
CA ILE A 153 -0.30 -53.62 -6.07
C ILE A 153 -1.56 -54.16 -5.38
N ASP A 154 -2.17 -55.20 -5.93
CA ASP A 154 -3.42 -55.76 -5.40
C ASP A 154 -3.20 -56.46 -4.03
N ASN A 155 -1.99 -56.96 -3.74
CA ASN A 155 -1.64 -57.69 -2.51
C ASN A 155 -1.01 -56.86 -1.38
N ILE A 156 -0.93 -55.52 -1.50
CA ILE A 156 -0.28 -54.63 -0.50
C ILE A 156 -0.82 -54.85 0.94
N ASN A 157 -2.12 -55.15 1.08
CA ASN A 157 -2.79 -55.25 2.38
C ASN A 157 -2.82 -56.67 2.97
N THR A 158 -2.45 -57.71 2.20
CA THR A 158 -2.52 -59.12 2.63
C THR A 158 -1.19 -59.63 3.18
N ASN A 159 -0.06 -59.17 2.64
CA ASN A 159 1.25 -59.71 2.97
C ASN A 159 1.95 -58.90 4.07
N THR A 160 2.40 -59.61 5.13
CA THR A 160 2.98 -59.03 6.35
C THR A 160 4.51 -58.88 6.31
N GLN A 161 5.14 -59.07 5.15
CA GLN A 161 6.60 -58.97 5.00
C GLN A 161 7.05 -57.58 4.54
N GLU A 162 7.99 -56.96 5.28
CA GLU A 162 8.54 -55.64 4.96
C GLU A 162 9.27 -55.59 3.60
N THR A 163 9.73 -56.74 3.11
CA THR A 163 10.44 -56.93 1.84
C THR A 163 9.59 -56.52 0.63
N GLU A 164 8.35 -56.99 0.54
CA GLU A 164 7.47 -56.72 -0.62
C GLU A 164 7.03 -55.24 -0.68
N GLY A 165 6.72 -54.64 0.47
CA GLY A 165 6.48 -53.19 0.56
C GLY A 165 7.71 -52.36 0.17
N SER A 166 8.92 -52.83 0.52
CA SER A 166 10.19 -52.22 0.08
C SER A 166 10.40 -52.35 -1.42
N LEU A 167 10.00 -53.48 -2.03
CA LEU A 167 10.05 -53.69 -3.47
C LEU A 167 9.07 -52.77 -4.21
N LEU A 168 7.80 -52.73 -3.82
CA LEU A 168 6.80 -51.89 -4.50
C LEU A 168 7.14 -50.40 -4.38
N PHE A 169 7.72 -49.96 -3.27
CA PHE A 169 8.26 -48.59 -3.14
C PHE A 169 9.39 -48.30 -4.15
N ARG A 170 10.23 -49.28 -4.49
CA ARG A 170 11.26 -49.16 -5.55
C ARG A 170 10.65 -49.23 -6.95
N ALA A 171 9.63 -50.06 -7.17
CA ALA A 171 8.90 -50.14 -8.42
C ALA A 171 8.17 -48.81 -8.73
N MET A 172 7.52 -48.20 -7.74
CA MET A 172 6.88 -46.87 -7.87
C MET A 172 7.89 -45.73 -8.10
N LYS A 173 9.14 -45.86 -7.65
CA LYS A 173 10.24 -44.95 -8.05
C LYS A 173 10.72 -45.18 -9.49
N SER A 174 10.49 -46.38 -10.02
CA SER A 174 10.95 -46.84 -11.34
C SER A 174 9.85 -46.80 -12.40
N ILE A 175 8.66 -46.31 -12.05
CA ILE A 175 7.43 -46.44 -12.84
C ILE A 175 7.53 -45.80 -14.24
N GLU A 176 8.29 -44.71 -14.37
CA GLU A 176 8.68 -44.09 -15.65
C GLU A 176 9.20 -45.15 -16.64
N TYR A 177 10.30 -45.82 -16.29
CA TYR A 177 10.94 -46.81 -17.17
C TYR A 177 10.14 -48.11 -17.29
N ILE A 178 9.37 -48.50 -16.27
CA ILE A 178 8.48 -49.67 -16.37
C ILE A 178 7.39 -49.42 -17.42
N PHE A 179 6.78 -48.23 -17.45
CA PHE A 179 5.81 -47.86 -18.48
C PHE A 179 6.46 -47.71 -19.86
N LYS A 180 7.65 -47.11 -19.97
CA LYS A 180 8.43 -47.10 -21.23
C LYS A 180 8.64 -48.52 -21.79
N PHE A 181 9.07 -49.48 -20.97
CA PHE A 181 9.23 -50.88 -21.38
C PHE A 181 7.90 -51.53 -21.81
N ILE A 182 6.82 -51.34 -21.04
CA ILE A 182 5.48 -51.87 -21.36
C ILE A 182 4.97 -51.32 -22.70
N VAL A 183 5.06 -50.01 -22.90
CA VAL A 183 4.56 -49.32 -24.10
C VAL A 183 5.45 -49.63 -25.32
N HIS A 184 6.78 -49.65 -25.19
CA HIS A 184 7.65 -50.04 -26.29
C HIS A 184 7.47 -51.52 -26.66
N SER A 185 7.39 -52.43 -25.69
CA SER A 185 7.10 -53.86 -25.94
C SER A 185 5.78 -54.03 -26.70
N ARG A 186 4.74 -53.26 -26.35
CA ARG A 186 3.48 -53.23 -27.10
C ARG A 186 3.64 -52.68 -28.52
N LYS A 187 4.40 -51.60 -28.74
CA LYS A 187 4.67 -51.02 -30.08
C LYS A 187 5.32 -52.06 -31.01
N LEU A 188 6.32 -52.80 -30.52
CA LEU A 188 6.94 -53.91 -31.26
C LEU A 188 5.94 -55.02 -31.60
N PHE A 189 5.11 -55.44 -30.64
CA PHE A 189 4.06 -56.44 -30.88
C PHE A 189 3.02 -55.96 -31.90
N ALA A 190 2.69 -54.67 -31.92
CA ALA A 190 1.75 -54.09 -32.89
C ALA A 190 2.31 -54.14 -34.31
N HIS A 191 3.59 -53.80 -34.48
CA HIS A 191 4.27 -53.80 -35.77
C HIS A 191 4.35 -55.20 -36.38
N LEU A 192 4.66 -56.22 -35.56
CA LEU A 192 4.79 -57.62 -36.02
C LEU A 192 3.44 -58.33 -36.25
N ASN A 193 2.34 -57.87 -35.64
CA ASN A 193 1.05 -58.55 -35.66
C ASN A 193 -0.10 -57.70 -36.24
N GLU A 194 0.22 -56.72 -37.10
CA GLU A 194 -0.78 -55.88 -37.80
C GLU A 194 -1.78 -55.19 -36.85
N GLY A 195 -1.32 -54.75 -35.67
CA GLY A 195 -2.18 -54.12 -34.66
C GLY A 195 -3.16 -55.05 -33.93
N LYS A 196 -3.08 -56.37 -34.10
CA LYS A 196 -3.88 -57.34 -33.33
C LYS A 196 -3.58 -57.22 -31.82
N GLY A 197 -4.57 -57.55 -31.00
CA GLY A 197 -4.46 -57.55 -29.52
C GLY A 197 -4.60 -56.18 -28.83
N THR A 198 -4.87 -55.08 -29.55
CA THR A 198 -4.90 -53.72 -28.98
C THR A 198 -5.92 -53.55 -27.86
N GLN A 199 -7.19 -53.93 -28.07
CA GLN A 199 -8.23 -53.87 -27.02
C GLN A 199 -7.89 -54.68 -25.77
N GLN A 200 -7.26 -55.85 -25.94
CA GLN A 200 -6.84 -56.66 -24.80
C GLN A 200 -5.72 -55.99 -24.01
N PHE A 201 -4.79 -55.30 -24.68
CA PHE A 201 -3.77 -54.51 -24.01
C PHE A 201 -4.33 -53.27 -23.31
N GLU A 202 -5.20 -52.51 -23.99
CA GLU A 202 -5.89 -51.34 -23.42
C GLU A 202 -6.62 -51.71 -22.13
N LEU A 203 -7.46 -52.75 -22.16
CA LEU A 203 -8.15 -53.28 -20.97
C LEU A 203 -7.19 -53.76 -19.87
N SER A 204 -6.04 -54.36 -20.23
CA SER A 204 -5.07 -54.83 -19.23
C SER A 204 -4.32 -53.68 -18.56
N LEU A 205 -3.98 -52.65 -19.33
CA LEU A 205 -3.32 -51.44 -18.83
C LEU A 205 -4.31 -50.54 -18.06
N GLU A 206 -5.58 -50.49 -18.47
CA GLU A 206 -6.67 -49.82 -17.76
C GLU A 206 -6.91 -50.47 -16.38
N GLN A 207 -6.91 -51.82 -16.31
CA GLN A 207 -6.97 -52.53 -15.04
C GLN A 207 -5.77 -52.23 -14.13
N LEU A 208 -4.56 -52.17 -14.67
CA LEU A 208 -3.37 -51.79 -13.89
C LEU A 208 -3.48 -50.35 -13.37
N LEU A 209 -3.93 -49.41 -14.21
CA LEU A 209 -4.17 -48.03 -13.80
C LEU A 209 -5.25 -47.95 -12.70
N LYS A 210 -6.30 -48.77 -12.78
CA LYS A 210 -7.34 -48.88 -11.73
C LYS A 210 -6.84 -49.51 -10.43
N SER A 211 -5.89 -50.47 -10.48
CA SER A 211 -5.19 -50.93 -9.28
C SER A 211 -4.34 -49.80 -8.66
N ILE A 212 -3.67 -48.98 -9.48
CA ILE A 212 -2.89 -47.81 -9.02
C ILE A 212 -3.80 -46.73 -8.39
N THR A 213 -4.96 -46.40 -8.99
CA THR A 213 -5.90 -45.45 -8.39
C THR A 213 -6.57 -46.03 -7.14
N GLY A 214 -6.84 -47.34 -7.11
CA GLY A 214 -7.37 -48.05 -5.93
C GLY A 214 -6.40 -48.02 -4.74
N MET A 215 -5.10 -48.20 -4.97
CA MET A 215 -4.05 -48.10 -3.95
C MET A 215 -4.04 -46.73 -3.22
N MET A 216 -4.48 -45.65 -3.89
CA MET A 216 -4.55 -44.32 -3.28
C MET A 216 -5.61 -44.21 -2.17
N LEU A 217 -6.65 -45.06 -2.18
CA LEU A 217 -7.69 -45.11 -1.15
C LEU A 217 -7.18 -45.70 0.19
N TYR A 218 -6.05 -46.42 0.19
CA TYR A 218 -5.57 -47.16 1.36
C TYR A 218 -5.09 -46.21 2.47
N LYS A 219 -5.59 -46.44 3.69
CA LYS A 219 -5.32 -45.58 4.86
C LYS A 219 -4.17 -46.07 5.74
N ALA A 220 -3.61 -47.25 5.48
CA ALA A 220 -2.52 -47.82 6.27
C ALA A 220 -1.18 -47.11 6.00
N ASP A 221 -0.42 -46.83 7.05
CA ASP A 221 0.82 -46.04 6.95
C ASP A 221 2.01 -46.80 6.35
N THR A 222 1.93 -48.13 6.28
CA THR A 222 2.80 -48.96 5.45
C THR A 222 2.80 -48.53 3.98
N VAL A 223 1.67 -48.04 3.47
CA VAL A 223 1.49 -47.62 2.07
C VAL A 223 1.87 -46.14 1.85
N LEU A 224 2.11 -45.36 2.91
CA LEU A 224 2.33 -43.91 2.81
C LEU A 224 3.54 -43.54 1.94
N LEU A 225 4.65 -44.29 2.05
CA LEU A 225 5.82 -44.10 1.21
C LEU A 225 5.56 -44.49 -0.26
N ILE A 226 4.70 -45.48 -0.48
CA ILE A 226 4.35 -46.01 -1.82
C ILE A 226 3.42 -45.02 -2.54
N GLN A 227 2.38 -44.52 -1.86
CA GLN A 227 1.52 -43.43 -2.33
C GLN A 227 2.33 -42.16 -2.63
N GLY A 228 3.27 -41.79 -1.74
CA GLY A 228 4.15 -40.64 -1.94
C GLY A 228 5.14 -40.80 -3.11
N ALA A 229 5.58 -42.03 -3.40
CA ALA A 229 6.38 -42.33 -4.60
C ALA A 229 5.53 -42.27 -5.87
N CYS A 230 4.34 -42.90 -5.87
CA CYS A 230 3.40 -42.87 -6.99
C CYS A 230 3.09 -41.42 -7.42
N LEU A 231 2.65 -40.57 -6.48
CA LEU A 231 2.39 -39.15 -6.75
C LEU A 231 3.59 -38.39 -7.34
N LYS A 232 4.82 -38.75 -6.98
CA LYS A 232 6.02 -38.07 -7.48
C LYS A 232 6.43 -38.50 -8.90
N TYR A 233 6.28 -39.78 -9.24
CA TYR A 233 6.83 -40.32 -10.49
C TYR A 233 5.77 -40.67 -11.55
N PHE A 234 4.49 -40.78 -11.19
CA PHE A 234 3.40 -40.98 -12.15
C PHE A 234 3.27 -39.85 -13.20
N PRO A 235 3.50 -38.55 -12.91
CA PRO A 235 3.47 -37.51 -13.95
C PRO A 235 4.47 -37.74 -15.10
N ALA A 236 5.56 -38.50 -14.85
CA ALA A 236 6.55 -38.83 -15.87
C ALA A 236 6.11 -39.95 -16.83
N THR A 237 5.09 -40.75 -16.50
CA THR A 237 4.56 -41.79 -17.41
C THR A 237 3.54 -41.25 -18.41
N ILE A 238 3.08 -40.00 -18.25
CA ILE A 238 2.04 -39.40 -19.09
C ILE A 238 2.37 -39.46 -20.60
N PRO A 239 3.58 -39.13 -21.09
CA PRO A 239 3.91 -39.21 -22.51
C PRO A 239 3.80 -40.63 -23.08
N ASP A 240 4.24 -41.64 -22.32
CA ASP A 240 4.15 -43.04 -22.73
C ASP A 240 2.70 -43.54 -22.78
N ILE A 241 1.87 -43.18 -21.78
CA ILE A 241 0.46 -43.60 -21.71
C ILE A 241 -0.38 -42.93 -22.81
N LEU A 242 -0.02 -41.71 -23.25
CA LEU A 242 -0.64 -41.01 -24.38
C LEU A 242 -0.43 -41.70 -25.75
N HIS A 243 0.46 -42.70 -25.84
CA HIS A 243 0.52 -43.57 -27.02
C HIS A 243 -0.54 -44.69 -27.04
N VAL A 244 -1.33 -44.83 -25.97
CA VAL A 244 -2.27 -45.95 -25.78
C VAL A 244 -3.71 -45.46 -25.58
N PHE A 245 -3.92 -44.48 -24.69
CA PHE A 245 -5.24 -43.95 -24.38
C PHE A 245 -5.46 -42.57 -25.00
N SER A 246 -6.72 -42.17 -25.15
CA SER A 246 -7.00 -40.76 -25.44
C SER A 246 -6.58 -39.87 -24.25
N ALA A 247 -6.16 -38.65 -24.54
CA ALA A 247 -5.76 -37.68 -23.51
C ALA A 247 -6.94 -37.35 -22.54
N GLU A 248 -8.17 -37.44 -23.04
CA GLU A 248 -9.41 -37.32 -22.27
C GLU A 248 -9.58 -38.47 -21.25
N GLN A 249 -9.42 -39.73 -21.69
CA GLN A 249 -9.47 -40.90 -20.80
C GLN A 249 -8.37 -40.85 -19.73
N LEU A 250 -7.15 -40.48 -20.11
CA LEU A 250 -6.05 -40.30 -19.15
C LEU A 250 -6.33 -39.16 -18.16
N SER A 251 -6.98 -38.07 -18.59
CA SER A 251 -7.39 -36.96 -17.71
C SER A 251 -8.42 -37.40 -16.66
N HIS A 252 -9.32 -38.33 -16.98
CA HIS A 252 -10.21 -38.96 -15.99
C HIS A 252 -9.45 -39.85 -15.00
N ILE A 253 -8.50 -40.67 -15.45
CA ILE A 253 -7.69 -41.53 -14.57
C ILE A 253 -6.81 -40.68 -13.63
N VAL A 254 -6.20 -39.60 -14.13
CA VAL A 254 -5.45 -38.63 -13.31
C VAL A 254 -6.35 -37.93 -12.29
N THR A 255 -7.58 -37.58 -12.69
CA THR A 255 -8.60 -37.03 -11.78
C THR A 255 -8.94 -38.01 -10.66
N GLU A 256 -9.13 -39.29 -10.98
CA GLU A 256 -9.40 -40.34 -9.99
C GLU A 256 -8.21 -40.52 -9.03
N LEU A 257 -6.97 -40.58 -9.54
CA LEU A 257 -5.74 -40.66 -8.75
C LEU A 257 -5.62 -39.54 -7.71
N LEU A 258 -5.96 -38.31 -8.09
CA LEU A 258 -5.92 -37.13 -7.23
C LEU A 258 -7.06 -37.09 -6.20
N ASN A 259 -8.23 -37.64 -6.53
CA ASN A 259 -9.42 -37.62 -5.67
C ASN A 259 -9.48 -38.81 -4.69
N ASN A 260 -8.91 -39.96 -5.05
CA ASN A 260 -8.90 -41.16 -4.22
C ASN A 260 -7.99 -41.05 -2.98
N LEU A 261 -7.03 -40.12 -2.97
CA LEU A 261 -6.17 -39.88 -1.80
C LEU A 261 -6.99 -39.27 -0.63
N PRO A 262 -6.98 -39.88 0.58
CA PRO A 262 -7.69 -39.36 1.74
C PRO A 262 -7.33 -37.89 2.07
N PRO A 263 -8.29 -37.09 2.60
CA PRO A 263 -8.02 -35.71 2.99
C PRO A 263 -6.88 -35.64 4.02
N GLU A 264 -6.09 -34.57 3.94
CA GLU A 264 -4.94 -34.26 4.82
C GLU A 264 -3.76 -35.27 4.77
N ARG A 265 -3.90 -36.38 4.04
CA ARG A 265 -2.81 -37.33 3.76
C ARG A 265 -1.97 -36.84 2.58
N LEU A 266 -0.65 -36.78 2.73
CA LEU A 266 0.31 -36.47 1.65
C LEU A 266 0.02 -35.17 0.87
N THR A 267 -0.59 -34.16 1.51
CA THR A 267 -1.04 -32.90 0.88
C THR A 267 0.05 -32.26 0.01
N LYS A 268 1.27 -32.11 0.53
CA LYS A 268 2.39 -31.51 -0.20
C LYS A 268 2.76 -32.30 -1.47
N GLN A 269 2.86 -33.62 -1.35
CA GLN A 269 3.18 -34.52 -2.48
C GLN A 269 2.07 -34.51 -3.53
N LYS A 270 0.80 -34.45 -3.12
CA LYS A 270 -0.35 -34.30 -4.03
C LYS A 270 -0.29 -32.96 -4.78
N MET A 271 0.02 -31.85 -4.10
CA MET A 271 0.13 -30.55 -4.78
C MET A 271 1.37 -30.46 -5.68
N MET A 272 2.47 -31.16 -5.36
CA MET A 272 3.61 -31.31 -6.28
C MET A 272 3.22 -32.12 -7.53
N CYS A 273 2.49 -33.23 -7.37
CA CYS A 273 1.93 -33.98 -8.50
C CYS A 273 1.03 -33.10 -9.40
N VAL A 274 0.15 -32.30 -8.79
CA VAL A 274 -0.69 -31.31 -9.51
C VAL A 274 0.14 -30.28 -10.26
N ASN A 275 1.21 -29.74 -9.65
CA ASN A 275 2.15 -28.84 -10.34
C ASN A 275 2.73 -29.50 -11.59
N ASP A 276 3.17 -30.75 -11.48
CA ASP A 276 3.85 -31.47 -12.56
C ASP A 276 2.87 -31.88 -13.68
N ILE A 277 1.60 -32.17 -13.34
CA ILE A 277 0.50 -32.36 -14.30
C ILE A 277 0.21 -31.07 -15.09
N VAL A 278 0.23 -29.89 -14.47
CA VAL A 278 0.06 -28.59 -15.16
C VAL A 278 1.19 -28.33 -16.19
N HIS A 279 2.39 -28.88 -15.96
CA HIS A 279 3.52 -28.81 -16.90
C HIS A 279 3.52 -29.97 -17.93
N SER A 280 2.63 -30.94 -17.80
CA SER A 280 2.57 -32.12 -18.68
C SER A 280 1.88 -31.83 -20.02
N GLU A 281 1.99 -32.79 -20.95
CA GLU A 281 1.37 -32.69 -22.28
C GLU A 281 -0.17 -32.58 -22.22
N LEU A 282 -0.81 -33.16 -21.20
CA LEU A 282 -2.27 -33.09 -21.03
C LEU A 282 -2.78 -31.64 -20.97
N PHE A 283 -2.06 -30.75 -20.28
CA PHE A 283 -2.53 -29.38 -20.07
C PHE A 283 -2.49 -28.50 -21.34
N LYS A 284 -1.85 -28.98 -22.42
CA LYS A 284 -1.86 -28.35 -23.74
C LYS A 284 -3.24 -28.48 -24.43
N PHE A 285 -3.92 -29.60 -24.23
CA PHE A 285 -5.19 -29.92 -24.89
C PHE A 285 -6.39 -29.27 -24.16
N PRO A 286 -7.25 -28.48 -24.84
CA PRO A 286 -8.43 -27.86 -24.23
C PRO A 286 -9.39 -28.85 -23.56
N GLU A 287 -9.59 -30.01 -24.18
CA GLU A 287 -10.50 -31.07 -23.72
C GLU A 287 -10.03 -31.64 -22.37
N CYS A 288 -8.71 -31.78 -22.22
CA CYS A 288 -8.08 -32.26 -20.99
C CYS A 288 -8.11 -31.19 -19.89
N ARG A 289 -7.93 -29.91 -20.23
CA ARG A 289 -8.10 -28.81 -19.27
C ARG A 289 -9.54 -28.73 -18.75
N ALA A 290 -10.55 -28.94 -19.60
CA ALA A 290 -11.96 -28.95 -19.16
C ALA A 290 -12.24 -29.99 -18.05
N ILE A 291 -11.51 -31.12 -18.03
CA ILE A 291 -11.60 -32.16 -16.99
C ILE A 291 -10.70 -31.83 -15.77
N LEU A 292 -9.43 -31.49 -16.01
CA LEU A 292 -8.41 -31.35 -14.96
C LEU A 292 -8.51 -30.03 -14.20
N LEU A 293 -8.82 -28.92 -14.87
CA LEU A 293 -8.78 -27.57 -14.30
C LEU A 293 -9.81 -27.37 -13.16
N PRO A 294 -11.07 -27.83 -13.25
CA PRO A 294 -12.01 -27.73 -12.11
C PRO A 294 -11.50 -28.48 -10.86
N VAL A 295 -10.95 -29.67 -11.05
CA VAL A 295 -10.45 -30.55 -9.98
C VAL A 295 -9.22 -29.95 -9.31
N ILE A 296 -8.27 -29.48 -10.12
CA ILE A 296 -7.06 -28.80 -9.64
C ILE A 296 -7.43 -27.54 -8.86
N ASN A 297 -8.32 -26.70 -9.40
CA ASN A 297 -8.75 -25.48 -8.72
C ASN A 297 -9.48 -25.78 -7.42
N GLN A 298 -10.30 -26.84 -7.33
CA GLN A 298 -10.97 -27.24 -6.09
C GLN A 298 -9.96 -27.62 -4.99
N HIS A 299 -8.94 -28.42 -5.31
CA HIS A 299 -7.90 -28.79 -4.33
C HIS A 299 -7.04 -27.60 -3.92
N VAL A 300 -6.71 -26.68 -4.84
CA VAL A 300 -5.99 -25.44 -4.51
C VAL A 300 -6.85 -24.52 -3.63
N GLN A 301 -8.12 -24.31 -3.99
CA GLN A 301 -9.05 -23.43 -3.28
C GLN A 301 -9.17 -23.84 -1.81
N LEU A 302 -9.42 -25.12 -1.55
CA LEU A 302 -9.59 -25.67 -0.19
C LEU A 302 -8.34 -25.43 0.69
N LEU A 303 -7.14 -25.57 0.11
CA LEU A 303 -5.88 -25.31 0.83
C LEU A 303 -5.63 -23.80 1.05
N MET A 304 -5.99 -22.94 0.09
CA MET A 304 -5.93 -21.49 0.26
C MET A 304 -6.92 -20.97 1.31
N GLU A 305 -8.10 -21.58 1.42
CA GLU A 305 -9.10 -21.26 2.45
C GLU A 305 -8.62 -21.68 3.85
N LYS A 306 -7.99 -22.84 3.98
CA LYS A 306 -7.31 -23.26 5.23
C LYS A 306 -6.06 -22.41 5.56
N GLY A 307 -5.30 -22.00 4.54
CA GLY A 307 -3.99 -21.36 4.69
C GLY A 307 -2.80 -22.34 4.66
N GLU A 308 -3.00 -23.55 4.12
CA GLU A 308 -1.99 -24.61 4.04
C GLU A 308 -1.21 -24.55 2.71
N GLU A 309 0.11 -24.81 2.73
CA GLU A 309 0.98 -24.90 1.53
C GLU A 309 0.84 -23.73 0.51
N LEU A 310 0.54 -22.52 1.01
CA LEU A 310 0.16 -21.35 0.19
C LEU A 310 1.15 -21.00 -0.93
N GLU A 311 2.45 -21.16 -0.72
CA GLU A 311 3.47 -20.89 -1.76
C GLU A 311 3.29 -21.79 -2.99
N LEU A 312 2.95 -23.06 -2.76
CA LEU A 312 2.74 -24.06 -3.81
C LEU A 312 1.38 -23.85 -4.49
N CYS A 313 0.33 -23.50 -3.72
CA CYS A 313 -0.97 -23.08 -4.27
C CYS A 313 -0.85 -21.87 -5.21
N VAL A 314 -0.15 -20.82 -4.78
CA VAL A 314 0.09 -19.60 -5.56
C VAL A 314 0.96 -19.90 -6.79
N LYS A 315 1.97 -20.77 -6.67
CA LYS A 315 2.77 -21.22 -7.83
C LYS A 315 1.89 -21.93 -8.86
N ILE A 316 1.13 -22.95 -8.46
CA ILE A 316 0.27 -23.75 -9.37
C ILE A 316 -0.69 -22.85 -10.14
N LEU A 317 -1.39 -21.93 -9.46
CA LEU A 317 -2.30 -21.01 -10.13
C LEU A 317 -1.56 -20.01 -11.04
N SER A 318 -0.36 -19.56 -10.65
CA SER A 318 0.46 -18.69 -11.51
C SER A 318 0.89 -19.41 -12.79
N ASP A 319 1.33 -20.66 -12.69
CA ASP A 319 1.75 -21.48 -13.83
C ASP A 319 0.56 -21.80 -14.75
N ILE A 320 -0.62 -22.12 -14.19
CA ILE A 320 -1.88 -22.23 -14.94
C ILE A 320 -2.18 -20.92 -15.69
N MET A 321 -2.12 -19.76 -15.02
CA MET A 321 -2.36 -18.47 -15.67
C MET A 321 -1.30 -18.13 -16.75
N VAL A 322 -0.08 -18.66 -16.66
CA VAL A 322 0.94 -18.54 -17.71
C VAL A 322 0.60 -19.42 -18.92
N VAL A 323 0.23 -20.69 -18.71
CA VAL A 323 -0.16 -21.59 -19.82
C VAL A 323 -1.39 -21.03 -20.57
N LEU A 324 -2.40 -20.56 -19.84
CA LEU A 324 -3.60 -19.95 -20.44
C LEU A 324 -3.31 -18.62 -21.18
N HIS A 325 -2.21 -17.93 -20.87
CA HIS A 325 -1.80 -16.71 -21.56
C HIS A 325 -1.12 -16.97 -22.91
N GLY A 326 -0.53 -18.15 -23.10
CA GLY A 326 0.25 -18.51 -24.29
C GLY A 326 -0.56 -19.10 -25.45
N HIS A 327 -1.80 -19.54 -25.19
CA HIS A 327 -2.68 -20.15 -26.18
C HIS A 327 -3.61 -19.14 -26.86
N ASP A 328 -4.23 -19.53 -27.98
CA ASP A 328 -5.15 -18.67 -28.72
C ASP A 328 -6.36 -18.25 -27.86
N ARG A 329 -6.62 -16.94 -27.83
CA ARG A 329 -7.56 -16.30 -26.90
C ARG A 329 -9.03 -16.72 -27.04
N THR A 330 -9.36 -17.44 -28.10
CA THR A 330 -10.68 -18.03 -28.33
C THR A 330 -10.85 -19.38 -27.64
N GLN A 331 -9.77 -20.14 -27.45
CA GLN A 331 -9.81 -21.47 -26.82
C GLN A 331 -9.81 -21.38 -25.29
N THR A 332 -9.20 -20.33 -24.71
CA THR A 332 -9.04 -20.17 -23.25
C THR A 332 -10.15 -19.37 -22.58
N VAL A 333 -11.24 -19.05 -23.29
CA VAL A 333 -12.41 -18.30 -22.75
C VAL A 333 -13.08 -19.07 -21.60
N GLU A 334 -13.38 -20.35 -21.82
CA GLU A 334 -13.98 -21.20 -20.80
C GLU A 334 -12.99 -21.54 -19.68
N ASP A 335 -11.72 -21.82 -20.01
CA ASP A 335 -10.65 -22.05 -19.03
C ASP A 335 -10.53 -20.88 -18.03
N ILE A 336 -10.46 -19.64 -18.53
CA ILE A 336 -10.39 -18.43 -17.70
C ILE A 336 -11.68 -18.28 -16.89
N SER A 337 -12.83 -18.66 -17.44
CA SER A 337 -14.12 -18.62 -16.73
C SER A 337 -14.17 -19.64 -15.58
N VAL A 338 -13.59 -20.83 -15.73
CA VAL A 338 -13.43 -21.83 -14.66
C VAL A 338 -12.52 -21.30 -13.55
N VAL A 339 -11.34 -20.75 -13.88
CA VAL A 339 -10.41 -20.17 -12.88
C VAL A 339 -11.07 -19.01 -12.12
N MET A 340 -11.67 -18.08 -12.86
CA MET A 340 -12.36 -16.92 -12.29
C MET A 340 -13.47 -17.32 -11.31
N ASN A 341 -14.32 -18.29 -11.69
CA ASN A 341 -15.44 -18.74 -10.86
C ASN A 341 -14.99 -19.51 -9.60
N SER A 342 -13.84 -20.19 -9.64
CA SER A 342 -13.35 -21.01 -8.52
C SER A 342 -12.43 -20.27 -7.56
N VAL A 343 -11.41 -19.55 -8.04
CA VAL A 343 -10.36 -19.01 -7.16
C VAL A 343 -10.32 -17.49 -7.01
N LEU A 344 -11.06 -16.69 -7.80
CA LEU A 344 -10.92 -15.22 -7.74
C LEU A 344 -11.26 -14.65 -6.35
N ARG A 345 -12.41 -15.01 -5.76
CA ARG A 345 -12.80 -14.53 -4.43
C ARG A 345 -11.87 -15.06 -3.34
N THR A 346 -11.50 -16.35 -3.39
CA THR A 346 -10.55 -16.97 -2.46
C THR A 346 -9.18 -16.29 -2.49
N VAL A 347 -8.64 -15.97 -3.68
CA VAL A 347 -7.38 -15.21 -3.82
C VAL A 347 -7.49 -13.83 -3.18
N ILE A 348 -8.59 -13.09 -3.43
CA ILE A 348 -8.85 -11.76 -2.82
C ILE A 348 -8.91 -11.87 -1.28
N GLN A 349 -9.67 -12.83 -0.75
CA GLN A 349 -9.77 -13.08 0.68
C GLN A 349 -8.43 -13.53 1.30
N THR A 350 -7.59 -14.25 0.56
CA THR A 350 -6.22 -14.59 0.98
C THR A 350 -5.33 -13.35 1.05
N VAL A 351 -5.45 -12.39 0.13
CA VAL A 351 -4.76 -11.07 0.25
C VAL A 351 -5.20 -10.33 1.51
N ILE A 352 -6.51 -10.32 1.82
CA ILE A 352 -7.05 -9.65 3.03
C ILE A 352 -6.54 -10.33 4.32
N ARG A 353 -6.45 -11.67 4.34
CA ARG A 353 -6.04 -12.45 5.53
C ARG A 353 -4.53 -12.49 5.77
N THR A 354 -3.70 -12.30 4.74
CA THR A 354 -2.24 -12.54 4.85
C THR A 354 -1.49 -11.30 5.32
N ASN A 355 -0.61 -11.44 6.32
CA ASN A 355 0.20 -10.34 6.82
C ASN A 355 1.17 -9.82 5.75
N ARG A 356 1.11 -8.51 5.47
CA ARG A 356 1.89 -7.78 4.45
C ARG A 356 3.40 -7.76 4.71
N SER A 357 3.87 -8.21 5.87
CA SER A 357 5.29 -8.46 6.13
C SER A 357 5.85 -9.70 5.41
N LEU A 358 4.99 -10.60 4.92
CA LEU A 358 5.39 -11.84 4.24
C LEU A 358 5.61 -11.60 2.74
N PRO A 359 6.73 -12.05 2.15
CA PRO A 359 7.03 -11.80 0.74
C PRO A 359 6.03 -12.46 -0.22
N ILE A 360 5.35 -13.53 0.23
CA ILE A 360 4.30 -14.23 -0.52
C ILE A 360 3.15 -13.29 -0.95
N VAL A 361 2.86 -12.21 -0.23
CA VAL A 361 1.76 -11.28 -0.56
C VAL A 361 1.98 -10.63 -1.93
N GLY A 362 3.22 -10.38 -2.33
CA GLY A 362 3.53 -9.90 -3.68
C GLY A 362 3.12 -10.91 -4.77
N ASN A 363 3.30 -12.20 -4.51
CA ASN A 363 2.95 -13.27 -5.44
C ASN A 363 1.42 -13.48 -5.51
N ILE A 364 0.71 -13.41 -4.37
CA ILE A 364 -0.76 -13.51 -4.34
C ILE A 364 -1.40 -12.31 -5.07
N VAL A 365 -0.86 -11.10 -4.90
CA VAL A 365 -1.32 -9.90 -5.63
C VAL A 365 -0.98 -10.01 -7.12
N ALA A 366 0.18 -10.54 -7.50
CA ALA A 366 0.52 -10.79 -8.90
C ALA A 366 -0.46 -11.78 -9.56
N LEU A 367 -0.84 -12.84 -8.85
CA LEU A 367 -1.85 -13.80 -9.29
C LEU A 367 -3.24 -13.16 -9.46
N MET A 368 -3.71 -12.37 -8.46
CA MET A 368 -4.96 -11.63 -8.55
C MET A 368 -5.00 -10.71 -9.78
N ILE A 369 -3.90 -9.97 -10.02
CA ILE A 369 -3.76 -9.11 -11.19
C ILE A 369 -3.67 -9.93 -12.50
N ALA A 370 -3.07 -11.12 -12.49
CA ALA A 370 -3.04 -12.00 -13.66
C ALA A 370 -4.44 -12.47 -14.08
N VAL A 371 -5.29 -12.88 -13.13
CA VAL A 371 -6.69 -13.26 -13.40
C VAL A 371 -7.48 -12.05 -13.95
N LEU A 372 -7.49 -10.92 -13.24
CA LEU A 372 -8.21 -9.70 -13.63
C LEU A 372 -7.74 -9.11 -14.98
N ARG A 373 -6.46 -9.31 -15.33
CA ARG A 373 -5.88 -8.92 -16.62
C ARG A 373 -6.45 -9.76 -17.77
N GLN A 374 -6.55 -11.09 -17.59
CA GLN A 374 -7.01 -12.02 -18.62
C GLN A 374 -8.55 -12.09 -18.75
N MET A 375 -9.31 -11.69 -17.72
CA MET A 375 -10.77 -11.54 -17.81
C MET A 375 -11.21 -10.61 -18.96
N SER A 376 -12.04 -11.10 -19.86
CA SER A 376 -12.67 -10.33 -20.94
C SER A 376 -13.91 -9.56 -20.45
N LYS A 377 -14.51 -8.68 -21.27
CA LYS A 377 -15.79 -8.03 -20.93
C LYS A 377 -16.86 -9.09 -20.59
N TYR A 378 -16.91 -10.18 -21.36
CA TYR A 378 -17.79 -11.32 -21.11
C TYR A 378 -17.54 -11.92 -19.73
N HIS A 379 -16.28 -12.20 -19.36
CA HIS A 379 -15.93 -12.79 -18.06
C HIS A 379 -16.39 -11.89 -16.89
N TYR A 380 -16.17 -10.57 -16.96
CA TYR A 380 -16.65 -9.63 -15.94
C TYR A 380 -18.19 -9.62 -15.81
N GLN A 381 -18.94 -9.73 -16.91
CA GLN A 381 -20.41 -9.78 -16.85
C GLN A 381 -20.88 -11.12 -16.25
N THR A 382 -20.45 -12.25 -16.83
CA THR A 382 -20.83 -13.60 -16.40
C THR A 382 -20.51 -13.85 -14.93
N TYR A 383 -19.40 -13.32 -14.40
CA TYR A 383 -19.05 -13.42 -12.98
C TYR A 383 -19.99 -12.64 -12.07
N LEU A 384 -20.27 -11.37 -12.40
CA LEU A 384 -21.05 -10.48 -11.53
C LEU A 384 -22.55 -10.82 -11.56
N ASP A 385 -23.02 -11.46 -12.64
CA ASP A 385 -24.38 -12.01 -12.75
C ASP A 385 -24.52 -13.44 -12.17
N ARG A 386 -23.42 -14.10 -11.77
CA ARG A 386 -23.41 -15.44 -11.14
C ARG A 386 -23.77 -15.43 -9.65
N PHE A 387 -23.63 -14.27 -8.97
CA PHE A 387 -23.88 -14.15 -7.53
C PHE A 387 -25.38 -14.38 -7.20
N PRO A 388 -25.72 -15.29 -6.27
CA PRO A 388 -27.10 -15.69 -6.04
C PRO A 388 -27.92 -14.64 -5.27
N THR A 389 -27.26 -13.80 -4.46
CA THR A 389 -27.90 -12.67 -3.76
C THR A 389 -27.19 -11.35 -4.06
N THR A 390 -27.91 -10.24 -3.92
CA THR A 390 -27.32 -8.90 -3.97
C THR A 390 -26.36 -8.65 -2.81
N THR A 391 -26.54 -9.33 -1.68
CA THR A 391 -25.63 -9.30 -0.51
C THR A 391 -24.29 -9.98 -0.80
N ASP A 392 -24.26 -11.16 -1.44
CA ASP A 392 -22.99 -11.80 -1.81
C ASP A 392 -22.19 -10.95 -2.81
N LEU A 393 -22.90 -10.29 -3.74
CA LEU A 393 -22.31 -9.35 -4.70
C LEU A 393 -21.81 -8.07 -4.01
N LEU A 394 -22.53 -7.57 -3.01
CA LEU A 394 -22.11 -6.43 -2.19
C LEU A 394 -20.83 -6.75 -1.43
N ASP A 395 -20.78 -7.90 -0.75
CA ASP A 395 -19.61 -8.36 0.00
C ASP A 395 -18.38 -8.51 -0.92
N PHE A 396 -18.53 -9.15 -2.09
CA PHE A 396 -17.45 -9.25 -3.07
C PHE A 396 -16.97 -7.87 -3.56
N LEU A 397 -17.88 -6.94 -3.86
CA LEU A 397 -17.53 -5.59 -4.28
C LEU A 397 -16.81 -4.82 -3.17
N MET A 398 -17.21 -5.01 -1.91
CA MET A 398 -16.58 -4.39 -0.74
C MET A 398 -15.20 -5.00 -0.46
N GLU A 399 -15.04 -6.33 -0.54
CA GLU A 399 -13.76 -7.04 -0.46
C GLU A 399 -12.75 -6.49 -1.49
N ILE A 400 -13.13 -6.44 -2.77
CA ILE A 400 -12.19 -6.03 -3.83
C ILE A 400 -11.91 -4.53 -3.84
N LEU A 401 -12.88 -3.66 -3.51
CA LEU A 401 -12.66 -2.22 -3.37
C LEU A 401 -11.75 -1.91 -2.16
N LEU A 402 -11.87 -2.66 -1.06
CA LEU A 402 -10.97 -2.52 0.10
C LEU A 402 -9.55 -2.94 -0.26
N VAL A 403 -9.36 -4.10 -0.90
CA VAL A 403 -8.04 -4.53 -1.39
C VAL A 403 -7.45 -3.52 -2.38
N PHE A 404 -8.24 -3.01 -3.33
CA PHE A 404 -7.77 -2.02 -4.29
C PHE A 404 -7.31 -0.72 -3.61
N LYS A 405 -8.12 -0.18 -2.69
CA LYS A 405 -7.78 1.01 -1.89
C LYS A 405 -6.50 0.80 -1.08
N ASP A 406 -6.32 -0.38 -0.50
CA ASP A 406 -5.17 -0.71 0.35
C ASP A 406 -3.87 -0.95 -0.44
N LEU A 407 -3.94 -1.62 -1.60
CA LEU A 407 -2.81 -1.79 -2.52
C LEU A 407 -2.32 -0.47 -3.12
N VAL A 408 -3.25 0.44 -3.42
CA VAL A 408 -2.95 1.80 -3.89
C VAL A 408 -2.29 2.64 -2.78
N SER A 409 -2.85 2.59 -1.57
CA SER A 409 -2.35 3.35 -0.42
C SER A 409 -0.96 2.89 0.03
N LYS A 410 -0.68 1.59 -0.09
CA LYS A 410 0.62 0.96 0.22
C LYS A 410 0.91 -0.13 -0.82
N ASN A 411 1.68 0.21 -1.84
CA ASN A 411 2.11 -0.78 -2.85
C ASN A 411 2.94 -1.89 -2.19
N VAL A 412 2.65 -3.14 -2.58
CA VAL A 412 3.35 -4.34 -2.08
C VAL A 412 4.71 -4.53 -2.80
N TYR A 413 4.85 -3.99 -4.02
CA TYR A 413 6.10 -4.00 -4.77
C TYR A 413 7.01 -2.81 -4.40
N PRO A 414 8.35 -2.96 -4.48
CA PRO A 414 9.29 -1.85 -4.31
C PRO A 414 9.00 -0.67 -5.26
N LYS A 415 9.22 0.58 -4.82
CA LYS A 415 8.96 1.79 -5.62
C LYS A 415 9.69 1.83 -6.97
N ASP A 416 10.78 1.07 -7.12
CA ASP A 416 11.56 0.96 -8.35
C ASP A 416 10.91 0.06 -9.41
N TRP A 417 9.99 -0.84 -9.03
CA TRP A 417 9.31 -1.80 -9.93
C TRP A 417 8.18 -1.13 -10.73
N ASN A 418 8.52 -0.05 -11.42
CA ASN A 418 7.59 0.88 -12.05
C ASN A 418 6.70 0.22 -13.12
N ASP A 419 7.24 -0.70 -13.94
CA ASP A 419 6.46 -1.45 -14.92
C ASP A 419 5.39 -2.36 -14.26
N MET A 420 5.70 -2.97 -13.11
CA MET A 420 4.74 -3.81 -12.38
C MET A 420 3.66 -2.96 -11.71
N ILE A 421 4.02 -1.84 -11.08
CA ILE A 421 3.07 -0.90 -10.47
C ILE A 421 2.16 -0.27 -11.54
N MET A 422 2.68 0.07 -12.73
CA MET A 422 1.89 0.59 -13.85
C MET A 422 0.98 -0.47 -14.46
N LEU A 423 1.44 -1.73 -14.57
CA LEU A 423 0.60 -2.85 -15.01
C LEU A 423 -0.53 -3.13 -14.01
N GLN A 424 -0.22 -3.17 -12.71
CA GLN A 424 -1.20 -3.28 -11.61
C GLN A 424 -2.26 -2.18 -11.74
N ASN A 425 -1.84 -0.91 -11.78
CA ASN A 425 -2.76 0.23 -11.87
C ASN A 425 -3.63 0.19 -13.15
N SER A 426 -3.06 -0.21 -14.29
CA SER A 426 -3.80 -0.35 -15.55
C SER A 426 -4.89 -1.45 -15.48
N VAL A 427 -4.59 -2.58 -14.85
CA VAL A 427 -5.54 -3.68 -14.64
C VAL A 427 -6.61 -3.30 -13.60
N MET A 428 -6.23 -2.62 -12.52
CA MET A 428 -7.17 -2.12 -11.51
C MET A 428 -8.14 -1.09 -12.10
N LEU A 429 -7.69 -0.17 -12.96
CA LEU A 429 -8.56 0.78 -13.66
C LEU A 429 -9.57 0.07 -14.59
N LYS A 430 -9.14 -0.98 -15.29
CA LYS A 430 -10.04 -1.83 -16.12
C LYS A 430 -11.09 -2.51 -15.24
N ALA A 431 -10.71 -3.08 -14.10
CA ALA A 431 -11.63 -3.73 -13.18
C ALA A 431 -12.61 -2.74 -12.51
N LEU A 432 -12.11 -1.60 -11.99
CA LEU A 432 -12.91 -0.52 -11.42
C LEU A 432 -13.98 0.01 -12.38
N ARG A 433 -13.70 0.04 -13.69
CA ARG A 433 -14.69 0.39 -14.72
C ARG A 433 -15.82 -0.64 -14.86
N HIS A 434 -15.52 -1.93 -14.78
CA HIS A 434 -16.58 -2.94 -14.79
C HIS A 434 -17.43 -2.84 -13.52
N PHE A 435 -16.79 -2.71 -12.35
CA PHE A 435 -17.49 -2.55 -11.07
C PHE A 435 -18.31 -1.25 -10.98
N SER A 436 -17.86 -0.13 -11.56
CA SER A 436 -18.65 1.12 -11.57
C SER A 436 -19.97 0.98 -12.33
N HIS A 437 -20.00 0.18 -13.40
CA HIS A 437 -21.23 -0.08 -14.14
C HIS A 437 -22.16 -0.99 -13.33
N THR A 438 -21.65 -2.06 -12.72
CA THR A 438 -22.44 -2.94 -11.84
C THR A 438 -22.98 -2.23 -10.60
N ILE A 439 -22.19 -1.35 -9.97
CA ILE A 439 -22.62 -0.52 -8.82
C ILE A 439 -23.79 0.38 -9.22
N ARG A 440 -23.68 1.10 -10.35
CA ARG A 440 -24.78 1.91 -10.89
C ARG A 440 -26.02 1.05 -11.19
N ASP A 441 -25.85 -0.04 -11.92
CA ASP A 441 -26.98 -0.79 -12.48
C ASP A 441 -27.68 -1.70 -11.45
N ARG A 442 -27.03 -2.04 -10.33
CA ARG A 442 -27.56 -2.95 -9.30
C ARG A 442 -27.77 -2.32 -7.91
N PHE A 443 -27.11 -1.20 -7.59
CA PHE A 443 -27.13 -0.56 -6.26
C PHE A 443 -27.54 0.92 -6.29
N THR A 444 -28.26 1.37 -7.32
CA THR A 444 -28.97 2.67 -7.32
C THR A 444 -30.38 2.55 -6.73
N ASN A 445 -31.09 1.47 -7.03
CA ASN A 445 -32.45 1.19 -6.58
C ASN A 445 -32.61 -0.30 -6.24
N PRO A 446 -32.65 -0.71 -4.95
CA PRO A 446 -32.45 0.13 -3.77
C PRO A 446 -31.06 0.76 -3.74
N PHE A 447 -30.95 1.91 -3.07
CA PHE A 447 -29.70 2.63 -2.92
C PHE A 447 -28.88 2.08 -1.76
N ASP A 448 -27.64 1.64 -2.02
CA ASP A 448 -26.68 1.27 -0.98
C ASP A 448 -25.64 2.38 -0.79
N TYR A 449 -25.58 3.00 0.38
CA TYR A 449 -24.60 4.06 0.64
C TYR A 449 -23.15 3.54 0.70
N GLN A 450 -22.93 2.34 1.21
CA GLN A 450 -21.59 1.86 1.56
C GLN A 450 -20.74 1.53 0.33
N VAL A 451 -21.31 0.86 -0.66
CA VAL A 451 -20.59 0.47 -1.88
C VAL A 451 -20.21 1.68 -2.72
N TRP A 452 -21.10 2.68 -2.82
CA TRP A 452 -20.83 3.94 -3.51
C TRP A 452 -19.77 4.76 -2.75
N ASN A 453 -19.87 4.86 -1.42
CA ASN A 453 -18.90 5.57 -0.59
C ASN A 453 -17.49 4.96 -0.71
N ASN A 454 -17.39 3.63 -0.65
CA ASN A 454 -16.11 2.93 -0.81
C ASN A 454 -15.59 2.98 -2.26
N TYR A 455 -16.47 2.97 -3.27
CA TYR A 455 -16.07 3.20 -4.65
C TYR A 455 -15.42 4.59 -4.83
N PHE A 456 -16.06 5.66 -4.35
CA PHE A 456 -15.49 7.01 -4.44
C PHE A 456 -14.15 7.11 -3.70
N HIS A 457 -14.06 6.62 -2.46
CA HIS A 457 -12.78 6.62 -1.73
C HIS A 457 -11.69 5.78 -2.40
N CYS A 458 -12.03 4.62 -2.99
CA CYS A 458 -11.07 3.79 -3.72
C CYS A 458 -10.59 4.46 -5.01
N ALA A 459 -11.51 5.02 -5.80
CA ALA A 459 -11.20 5.66 -7.08
C ALA A 459 -10.44 6.99 -6.88
N ILE A 460 -10.72 7.74 -5.81
CA ILE A 460 -9.99 8.95 -5.44
C ILE A 460 -8.60 8.60 -4.90
N ALA A 461 -8.45 7.60 -4.03
CA ALA A 461 -7.13 7.11 -3.62
C ALA A 461 -6.30 6.65 -4.82
N PHE A 462 -6.92 5.95 -5.79
CA PHE A 462 -6.27 5.52 -7.04
C PHE A 462 -5.73 6.72 -7.82
N LEU A 463 -6.41 7.86 -7.80
CA LEU A 463 -5.98 9.11 -8.43
C LEU A 463 -4.89 9.85 -7.67
N THR A 464 -4.93 9.86 -6.35
CA THR A 464 -4.07 10.69 -5.50
C THR A 464 -2.74 10.03 -5.12
N GLN A 465 -2.53 8.74 -5.44
CA GLN A 465 -1.30 7.99 -5.17
C GLN A 465 -0.04 8.60 -5.81
N ASP A 466 1.11 8.52 -5.11
CA ASP A 466 2.42 8.97 -5.59
C ASP A 466 2.74 8.46 -7.01
N ALA A 467 2.45 7.18 -7.28
CA ALA A 467 2.88 6.50 -8.49
C ALA A 467 2.23 7.06 -9.77
N LEU A 468 1.09 7.75 -9.67
CA LEU A 468 0.44 8.40 -10.80
C LEU A 468 0.69 9.91 -10.89
N GLN A 469 1.43 10.52 -9.95
CA GLN A 469 1.81 11.94 -10.05
C GLN A 469 2.98 12.10 -11.02
N LEU A 470 2.68 12.02 -12.32
CA LEU A 470 3.63 12.00 -13.43
C LEU A 470 4.52 13.25 -13.50
N GLU A 471 4.13 14.33 -12.84
CA GLU A 471 4.87 15.59 -12.70
C GLU A 471 6.09 15.44 -11.79
N ASN A 472 6.08 14.48 -10.86
CA ASN A 472 7.22 14.14 -10.00
C ASN A 472 8.25 13.23 -10.70
N PHE A 473 7.99 12.84 -11.96
CA PHE A 473 8.89 11.99 -12.75
C PHE A 473 9.66 12.79 -13.80
N SER A 474 10.87 12.33 -14.12
CA SER A 474 11.65 12.90 -15.22
C SER A 474 10.88 12.83 -16.55
N HIS A 475 11.07 13.84 -17.40
CA HIS A 475 10.32 14.00 -18.65
C HIS A 475 10.34 12.73 -19.54
N ASN A 476 11.49 12.05 -19.62
CA ASN A 476 11.65 10.79 -20.36
C ASN A 476 10.85 9.63 -19.75
N LYS A 477 10.74 9.54 -18.41
CA LYS A 477 9.92 8.53 -17.73
C LYS A 477 8.43 8.82 -17.93
N ARG A 478 8.01 10.07 -17.75
CA ARG A 478 6.63 10.55 -18.00
C ARG A 478 6.17 10.22 -19.42
N ASN A 479 6.96 10.57 -20.44
CA ASN A 479 6.60 10.37 -21.84
C ASN A 479 6.47 8.88 -22.19
N LYS A 480 7.35 8.01 -21.68
CA LYS A 480 7.22 6.54 -21.85
C LYS A 480 5.96 5.97 -21.22
N ILE A 481 5.59 6.42 -20.01
CA ILE A 481 4.35 5.98 -19.34
C ILE A 481 3.13 6.41 -20.15
N ILE A 482 3.04 7.68 -20.54
CA ILE A 482 1.91 8.23 -21.32
C ILE A 482 1.79 7.54 -22.68
N ALA A 483 2.91 7.25 -23.37
CA ALA A 483 2.88 6.54 -24.66
C ALA A 483 2.34 5.10 -24.55
N ARG A 484 2.53 4.42 -23.42
CA ARG A 484 2.13 3.01 -23.22
C ARG A 484 0.77 2.85 -22.54
N TYR A 485 0.43 3.70 -21.57
CA TYR A 485 -0.75 3.56 -20.71
C TYR A 485 -1.72 4.75 -20.78
N LYS A 486 -1.38 5.83 -21.52
CA LYS A 486 -2.03 7.15 -21.45
C LYS A 486 -1.97 7.75 -20.03
N ASP A 487 -2.60 8.90 -19.82
CA ASP A 487 -2.80 9.42 -18.46
C ASP A 487 -4.04 8.77 -17.83
N MET A 488 -3.80 7.71 -17.05
CA MET A 488 -4.83 6.97 -16.32
C MET A 488 -5.67 7.87 -15.39
N ARG A 489 -5.16 9.04 -14.97
CA ARG A 489 -5.88 9.93 -14.06
C ARG A 489 -7.07 10.61 -14.73
N ARG A 490 -6.89 11.04 -15.98
CA ARG A 490 -8.00 11.58 -16.80
C ARG A 490 -9.09 10.53 -16.94
N GLU A 491 -8.69 9.31 -17.27
CA GLU A 491 -9.60 8.18 -17.48
C GLU A 491 -10.40 7.79 -16.22
N THR A 492 -9.80 7.77 -15.02
CA THR A 492 -10.54 7.53 -13.77
C THR A 492 -11.41 8.72 -13.38
N GLY A 493 -10.92 9.96 -13.53
CA GLY A 493 -11.67 11.17 -13.17
C GLY A 493 -12.97 11.35 -13.97
N PHE A 494 -12.97 10.98 -15.26
CA PHE A 494 -14.19 10.97 -16.08
C PHE A 494 -15.22 9.92 -15.60
N GLU A 495 -14.78 8.73 -15.16
CA GLU A 495 -15.70 7.72 -14.59
C GLU A 495 -16.22 8.14 -13.20
N ILE A 496 -15.38 8.76 -12.35
CA ILE A 496 -15.83 9.33 -11.06
C ILE A 496 -16.89 10.41 -11.28
N ARG A 497 -16.63 11.36 -12.20
CA ARG A 497 -17.59 12.40 -12.60
C ARG A 497 -18.92 11.80 -13.08
N LYS A 498 -18.85 10.81 -13.98
CA LYS A 498 -20.02 10.09 -14.50
C LYS A 498 -20.80 9.40 -13.37
N MET A 499 -20.12 8.74 -12.44
CA MET A 499 -20.74 8.12 -11.27
C MET A 499 -21.41 9.15 -10.36
N TRP A 500 -20.77 10.29 -10.07
CA TRP A 500 -21.36 11.36 -9.26
C TRP A 500 -22.69 11.87 -9.84
N PHE A 501 -22.74 12.18 -11.15
CA PHE A 501 -23.98 12.64 -11.77
C PHE A 501 -25.08 11.56 -11.86
N ASN A 502 -24.71 10.26 -11.84
CA ASN A 502 -25.67 9.15 -11.81
C ASN A 502 -26.35 8.92 -10.44
N LEU A 503 -25.86 9.53 -9.35
CA LEU A 503 -26.45 9.39 -8.00
C LEU A 503 -27.89 9.93 -7.89
N GLY A 504 -28.33 10.78 -8.82
CA GLY A 504 -29.66 11.39 -8.79
C GLY A 504 -29.90 12.20 -7.51
N GLN A 505 -30.95 11.85 -6.77
CA GLN A 505 -31.32 12.50 -5.50
C GLN A 505 -30.39 12.10 -4.33
N ASN A 506 -29.70 10.95 -4.42
CA ASN A 506 -28.91 10.39 -3.31
C ASN A 506 -27.60 11.17 -3.02
N LYS A 507 -27.24 12.13 -3.88
CA LYS A 507 -26.03 12.99 -3.75
C LYS A 507 -25.91 13.66 -2.39
N ILE A 508 -27.03 14.09 -1.79
CA ILE A 508 -27.05 14.80 -0.51
C ILE A 508 -26.47 13.95 0.64
N HIS A 509 -26.53 12.61 0.56
CA HIS A 509 -25.92 11.73 1.58
C HIS A 509 -24.38 11.76 1.58
N PHE A 510 -23.75 12.30 0.53
CA PHE A 510 -22.30 12.45 0.41
C PHE A 510 -21.81 13.87 0.73
N VAL A 511 -22.71 14.84 0.91
CA VAL A 511 -22.37 16.20 1.33
C VAL A 511 -22.55 16.29 2.85
N PRO A 512 -21.59 16.84 3.61
CA PRO A 512 -20.31 17.41 3.17
C PRO A 512 -19.15 16.41 2.99
N GLY A 513 -19.27 15.16 3.45
CA GLY A 513 -18.12 14.24 3.62
C GLY A 513 -17.23 13.97 2.39
N MET A 514 -17.76 14.08 1.16
CA MET A 514 -16.98 13.91 -0.07
C MET A 514 -16.27 15.17 -0.58
N VAL A 515 -16.48 16.34 0.03
CA VAL A 515 -15.82 17.60 -0.37
C VAL A 515 -14.29 17.49 -0.27
N GLY A 516 -13.77 16.96 0.84
CA GLY A 516 -12.32 16.73 1.03
C GLY A 516 -11.71 15.80 -0.03
N PRO A 517 -12.26 14.57 -0.23
CA PRO A 517 -11.83 13.67 -1.29
C PRO A 517 -11.86 14.29 -2.70
N PHE A 518 -12.91 15.04 -3.07
CA PHE A 518 -12.94 15.71 -4.38
C PHE A 518 -11.98 16.89 -4.47
N LEU A 519 -11.65 17.58 -3.38
CA LEU A 519 -10.57 18.57 -3.35
C LEU A 519 -9.20 17.92 -3.60
N GLU A 520 -8.88 16.80 -2.94
CA GLU A 520 -7.62 16.08 -3.20
C GLU A 520 -7.45 15.66 -4.66
N MET A 521 -8.55 15.23 -5.29
CA MET A 521 -8.61 14.84 -6.69
C MET A 521 -8.51 16.04 -7.64
N THR A 522 -9.28 17.10 -7.41
CA THR A 522 -9.33 18.28 -8.30
C THR A 522 -8.04 19.11 -8.22
N MET A 523 -7.31 19.07 -7.10
CA MET A 523 -6.01 19.72 -6.95
C MET A 523 -4.87 19.06 -7.77
N ILE A 524 -5.05 17.86 -8.31
CA ILE A 524 -4.04 17.18 -9.15
C ILE A 524 -3.66 18.09 -10.34
N PRO A 525 -2.36 18.26 -10.69
CA PRO A 525 -1.89 19.16 -11.76
C PRO A 525 -2.11 18.61 -13.18
N GLU A 526 -3.35 18.26 -13.52
CA GLU A 526 -3.79 17.88 -14.86
C GLU A 526 -5.00 18.75 -15.26
N GLY A 527 -4.85 19.52 -16.35
CA GLY A 527 -5.77 20.62 -16.66
C GLY A 527 -7.16 20.19 -17.14
N GLU A 528 -7.28 19.02 -17.77
CA GLU A 528 -8.55 18.53 -18.31
C GLU A 528 -9.36 17.81 -17.23
N LEU A 529 -8.67 17.08 -16.33
CA LEU A 529 -9.22 16.55 -15.08
C LEU A 529 -9.80 17.68 -14.23
N ARG A 530 -9.05 18.77 -14.01
CA ARG A 530 -9.50 19.99 -13.31
C ARG A 530 -10.81 20.51 -13.90
N LYS A 531 -10.82 20.83 -15.20
CA LYS A 531 -12.01 21.34 -15.90
C LYS A 531 -13.22 20.40 -15.80
N ALA A 532 -13.00 19.10 -15.94
CA ALA A 532 -14.08 18.11 -15.92
C ALA A 532 -14.70 17.92 -14.53
N THR A 533 -13.91 18.06 -13.46
CA THR A 533 -14.30 17.67 -12.10
C THR A 533 -14.63 18.83 -11.16
N ILE A 534 -14.10 20.04 -11.37
CA ILE A 534 -14.49 21.24 -10.60
C ILE A 534 -16.02 21.49 -10.58
N PRO A 535 -16.80 21.26 -11.67
CA PRO A 535 -18.26 21.40 -11.64
C PRO A 535 -19.01 20.51 -10.63
N ILE A 536 -18.38 19.48 -10.06
CA ILE A 536 -18.96 18.66 -8.97
C ILE A 536 -19.24 19.52 -7.74
N PHE A 537 -18.40 20.52 -7.45
CA PHE A 537 -18.60 21.43 -6.31
C PHE A 537 -19.85 22.30 -6.46
N PHE A 538 -20.15 22.78 -7.67
CA PHE A 538 -21.39 23.52 -7.94
C PHE A 538 -22.64 22.64 -7.77
N ASP A 539 -22.58 21.40 -8.27
CA ASP A 539 -23.64 20.41 -8.11
C ASP A 539 -23.86 20.01 -6.63
N MET A 540 -22.79 19.97 -5.82
CA MET A 540 -22.88 19.83 -4.35
C MET A 540 -23.57 21.03 -3.68
N MET A 541 -23.23 22.26 -4.06
CA MET A 541 -23.90 23.47 -3.57
C MET A 541 -25.40 23.44 -3.90
N GLN A 542 -25.77 23.03 -5.12
CA GLN A 542 -27.17 22.83 -5.50
C GLN A 542 -27.85 21.75 -4.66
N CYS A 543 -27.23 20.59 -4.45
CA CYS A 543 -27.79 19.49 -3.65
C CYS A 543 -28.08 19.89 -2.20
N GLU A 544 -27.19 20.66 -1.56
CA GLU A 544 -27.46 21.15 -0.20
C GLU A 544 -28.51 22.27 -0.19
N PHE A 545 -28.40 23.24 -1.11
CA PHE A 545 -29.33 24.37 -1.19
C PHE A 545 -30.78 23.92 -1.41
N TYR A 546 -31.00 22.97 -2.33
CA TYR A 546 -32.30 22.38 -2.65
C TYR A 546 -32.72 21.22 -1.72
N SER A 547 -31.91 20.87 -0.71
CA SER A 547 -32.26 19.84 0.26
C SER A 547 -33.54 20.23 1.04
N PRO A 548 -34.44 19.30 1.35
CA PRO A 548 -35.53 19.55 2.28
C PRO A 548 -34.97 19.91 3.67
N ARG A 549 -35.56 20.92 4.31
CA ARG A 549 -35.22 21.37 5.67
C ARG A 549 -35.55 20.25 6.67
N LYS A 550 -34.56 19.78 7.43
CA LYS A 550 -34.76 18.78 8.51
C LYS A 550 -35.63 19.39 9.62
N ALA A 551 -36.93 19.11 9.59
CA ALA A 551 -37.87 19.56 10.61
C ALA A 551 -37.66 18.79 11.93
N VAL A 552 -36.97 19.41 12.89
CA VAL A 552 -36.94 18.95 14.29
C VAL A 552 -38.10 19.62 15.02
N SER A 553 -39.31 19.10 14.81
CA SER A 553 -40.54 19.58 15.46
C SER A 553 -40.97 18.63 16.57
N PHE A 554 -40.46 18.86 17.78
CA PHE A 554 -40.96 18.23 19.02
C PHE A 554 -42.27 18.88 19.47
N HIS A 555 -43.34 18.73 18.67
CA HIS A 555 -44.70 18.95 19.14
C HIS A 555 -45.61 17.83 18.65
N GLN A 556 -46.42 17.34 19.57
CA GLN A 556 -47.41 16.30 19.36
C GLN A 556 -48.75 16.95 18.98
N ASP A 557 -49.54 16.26 18.17
CA ASP A 557 -50.91 16.61 17.77
C ASP A 557 -51.09 17.96 17.04
N ASP A 558 -50.79 17.99 15.73
CA ASP A 558 -51.87 18.22 14.73
C ASP A 558 -51.44 17.90 13.28
N CYS A 559 -52.40 17.50 12.44
CA CYS A 559 -52.14 16.79 11.17
C CYS A 559 -52.30 17.64 9.89
N TYR A 560 -51.38 18.59 9.65
CA TYR A 560 -51.25 19.27 8.35
C TYR A 560 -49.83 19.15 7.77
N VAL A 561 -49.72 18.48 6.62
CA VAL A 561 -48.46 18.37 5.86
C VAL A 561 -48.18 19.68 5.14
N HIS A 562 -47.54 20.62 5.82
CA HIS A 562 -46.99 21.82 5.19
C HIS A 562 -45.85 21.45 4.24
N ASN A 563 -45.73 22.21 3.14
CA ASN A 563 -44.70 22.02 2.12
C ASN A 563 -43.30 21.95 2.74
N LEU A 564 -42.51 20.95 2.32
CA LEU A 564 -41.10 20.84 2.72
C LEU A 564 -40.33 22.07 2.25
N GLU A 565 -40.06 22.99 3.17
CA GLU A 565 -39.25 24.16 2.89
C GLU A 565 -37.86 23.75 2.39
N ILE A 566 -37.41 24.43 1.34
CA ILE A 566 -36.06 24.29 0.80
C ILE A 566 -35.07 24.89 1.80
N LYS A 567 -33.94 24.20 2.05
CA LYS A 567 -32.92 24.65 3.01
C LYS A 567 -32.39 26.06 2.72
N GLY A 568 -32.27 26.41 1.43
CA GLY A 568 -31.99 27.78 0.98
C GLY A 568 -30.58 28.30 1.33
N ASN A 569 -29.68 27.41 1.76
CA ASN A 569 -28.28 27.70 2.05
C ASN A 569 -27.42 26.44 1.89
N PHE A 570 -26.12 26.61 1.68
CA PHE A 570 -25.13 25.54 1.53
C PHE A 570 -24.03 25.61 2.61
N GLN A 571 -24.41 25.91 3.86
CA GLN A 571 -23.44 26.17 4.93
C GLN A 571 -22.58 24.95 5.30
N GLU A 572 -23.10 23.72 5.23
CA GLU A 572 -22.31 22.52 5.58
C GLU A 572 -21.19 22.28 4.56
N PHE A 573 -21.51 22.44 3.26
CA PHE A 573 -20.55 22.44 2.16
C PHE A 573 -19.54 23.60 2.26
N GLU A 574 -19.99 24.83 2.55
CA GLU A 574 -19.08 25.98 2.70
C GLU A 574 -18.08 25.75 3.84
N ASN A 575 -18.57 25.28 4.99
CA ASN A 575 -17.75 24.99 6.16
C ASN A 575 -16.67 23.94 5.83
N GLU A 576 -17.06 22.81 5.25
CA GLU A 576 -16.14 21.72 4.92
C GLU A 576 -15.17 22.12 3.79
N MET A 577 -15.62 22.87 2.78
CA MET A 577 -14.75 23.39 1.72
C MET A 577 -13.64 24.26 2.31
N ILE A 578 -13.97 25.21 3.18
CA ILE A 578 -12.99 26.08 3.86
C ILE A 578 -12.04 25.25 4.72
N THR A 579 -12.57 24.30 5.49
CA THR A 579 -11.78 23.44 6.39
C THR A 579 -10.82 22.52 5.65
N LYS A 580 -11.22 21.94 4.52
CA LYS A 580 -10.36 21.06 3.72
C LYS A 580 -9.39 21.83 2.82
N LEU A 581 -9.77 23.01 2.30
CA LEU A 581 -8.84 23.89 1.57
C LEU A 581 -7.64 24.27 2.44
N ASP A 582 -7.88 24.64 3.71
CA ASP A 582 -6.80 24.92 4.67
C ASP A 582 -5.84 23.73 4.81
N VAL A 583 -6.35 22.56 5.20
CA VAL A 583 -5.55 21.37 5.47
C VAL A 583 -4.81 20.88 4.22
N LEU A 584 -5.43 20.92 3.05
CA LEU A 584 -4.83 20.40 1.81
C LEU A 584 -3.79 21.36 1.22
N VAL A 585 -3.98 22.68 1.33
CA VAL A 585 -2.98 23.66 0.86
C VAL A 585 -1.81 23.80 1.84
N GLU A 586 -2.06 23.74 3.17
CA GLU A 586 -0.99 23.57 4.18
C GLU A 586 -0.22 22.26 3.95
N GLY A 587 -0.93 21.18 3.60
CA GLY A 587 -0.38 19.89 3.16
C GLY A 587 0.27 19.86 1.77
N GLY A 588 0.54 21.02 1.15
CA GLY A 588 1.33 21.12 -0.08
C GLY A 588 0.56 21.00 -1.40
N ARG A 589 -0.75 20.76 -1.40
CA ARG A 589 -1.57 20.62 -2.62
C ARG A 589 -2.10 21.97 -3.15
N GLY A 590 -2.52 21.99 -4.42
CA GLY A 590 -3.05 23.18 -5.08
C GLY A 590 -1.99 24.18 -5.57
N ASP A 591 -2.36 24.98 -6.56
CA ASP A 591 -1.49 25.97 -7.21
C ASP A 591 -2.33 27.12 -7.80
N GLN A 592 -1.66 28.12 -8.40
CA GLN A 592 -2.31 29.29 -9.00
C GLN A 592 -3.30 28.88 -10.11
N GLN A 593 -2.91 27.96 -11.01
CA GLN A 593 -3.78 27.51 -12.10
C GLN A 593 -5.05 26.82 -11.57
N TYR A 594 -4.95 26.07 -10.46
CA TYR A 594 -6.12 25.51 -9.79
C TYR A 594 -7.03 26.61 -9.23
N GLN A 595 -6.47 27.67 -8.63
CA GLN A 595 -7.25 28.83 -8.19
C GLN A 595 -7.95 29.52 -9.36
N ASP A 596 -7.24 29.74 -10.47
CA ASP A 596 -7.75 30.42 -11.66
C ASP A 596 -8.91 29.62 -12.30
N PHE A 597 -8.75 28.30 -12.47
CA PHE A 597 -9.81 27.43 -12.98
C PHE A 597 -10.98 27.26 -11.99
N LEU A 598 -10.72 27.19 -10.69
CA LEU A 598 -11.78 27.10 -9.67
C LEU A 598 -12.61 28.39 -9.65
N GLN A 599 -11.95 29.55 -9.75
CA GLN A 599 -12.63 30.84 -9.88
C GLN A 599 -13.47 30.87 -11.16
N GLN A 600 -12.86 30.64 -12.32
CA GLN A 600 -13.56 30.76 -13.60
C GLN A 600 -14.77 29.83 -13.68
N ILE A 601 -14.57 28.53 -13.48
CA ILE A 601 -15.62 27.53 -13.72
C ILE A 601 -16.78 27.68 -12.74
N LEU A 602 -16.51 27.96 -11.46
CA LEU A 602 -17.59 28.15 -10.49
C LEU A 602 -18.27 29.52 -10.67
N TYR A 603 -17.54 30.56 -11.08
CA TYR A 603 -18.13 31.87 -11.37
C TYR A 603 -19.09 31.78 -12.55
N ASP A 604 -18.64 31.20 -13.68
CA ASP A 604 -19.46 30.99 -14.88
C ASP A 604 -20.74 30.18 -14.57
N LEU A 605 -20.66 29.19 -13.68
CA LEU A 605 -21.81 28.38 -13.26
C LEU A 605 -22.77 29.13 -12.29
N CYS A 606 -22.24 29.93 -11.37
CA CYS A 606 -23.06 30.71 -10.43
C CYS A 606 -23.71 31.94 -11.08
N GLU A 607 -23.01 32.64 -11.97
CA GLU A 607 -23.52 33.81 -12.70
C GLU A 607 -24.76 33.44 -13.55
N ASN A 608 -24.78 32.23 -14.12
CA ASN A 608 -25.92 31.72 -14.89
C ASN A 608 -27.05 31.10 -14.02
N HIS A 609 -26.95 31.09 -12.69
CA HIS A 609 -27.89 30.35 -11.82
C HIS A 609 -28.76 31.25 -10.91
N ALA A 610 -29.99 31.49 -11.36
CA ALA A 610 -30.95 32.43 -10.76
C ALA A 610 -31.09 32.40 -9.22
N ALA A 611 -31.05 31.23 -8.59
CA ALA A 611 -31.23 31.09 -7.13
C ALA A 611 -29.91 31.02 -6.32
N LEU A 612 -28.75 30.91 -6.98
CA LEU A 612 -27.44 30.79 -6.32
C LEU A 612 -26.47 31.94 -6.67
N HIS A 613 -26.83 32.84 -7.58
CA HIS A 613 -26.02 33.97 -8.04
C HIS A 613 -25.28 34.68 -6.88
N ASP A 614 -26.01 35.38 -6.01
CA ASP A 614 -25.40 36.25 -5.00
C ASP A 614 -24.63 35.47 -3.92
N ALA A 615 -25.21 34.37 -3.44
CA ALA A 615 -24.60 33.54 -2.40
C ALA A 615 -23.36 32.79 -2.93
N GLY A 616 -23.45 32.24 -4.14
CA GLY A 616 -22.38 31.52 -4.82
C GLY A 616 -21.22 32.42 -5.21
N ILE A 617 -21.48 33.59 -5.81
CA ILE A 617 -20.43 34.56 -6.15
C ILE A 617 -19.71 35.06 -4.88
N LYS A 618 -20.45 35.35 -3.80
CA LYS A 618 -19.86 35.72 -2.50
C LYS A 618 -18.99 34.59 -1.91
N PHE A 619 -19.44 33.34 -2.03
CA PHE A 619 -18.68 32.16 -1.62
C PHE A 619 -17.41 31.99 -2.46
N ILE A 620 -17.47 32.11 -3.79
CA ILE A 620 -16.32 32.00 -4.70
C ILE A 620 -15.30 33.10 -4.40
N GLN A 621 -15.73 34.34 -4.22
CA GLN A 621 -14.85 35.44 -3.78
C GLN A 621 -14.15 35.11 -2.44
N THR A 622 -14.86 34.47 -1.51
CA THR A 622 -14.31 34.05 -0.21
C THR A 622 -13.27 32.92 -0.38
N VAL A 623 -13.59 31.88 -1.15
CA VAL A 623 -12.68 30.76 -1.45
C VAL A 623 -11.43 31.22 -2.21
N VAL A 624 -11.57 32.11 -3.20
CA VAL A 624 -10.44 32.67 -3.94
C VAL A 624 -9.56 33.53 -3.02
N ARG A 625 -10.13 34.37 -2.15
CA ARG A 625 -9.35 35.12 -1.14
C ARG A 625 -8.61 34.18 -0.18
N LEU A 626 -9.27 33.13 0.31
CA LEU A 626 -8.69 32.10 1.19
C LEU A 626 -7.51 31.40 0.51
N MET A 627 -7.71 30.85 -0.69
CA MET A 627 -6.66 30.16 -1.45
C MET A 627 -5.45 31.07 -1.69
N LYS A 628 -5.67 32.36 -2.00
CA LYS A 628 -4.55 33.31 -2.15
C LYS A 628 -3.74 33.42 -0.86
N ARG A 629 -4.39 33.55 0.30
CA ARG A 629 -3.71 33.63 1.60
C ARG A 629 -2.99 32.34 1.99
N LEU A 630 -3.58 31.18 1.69
CA LEU A 630 -2.97 29.88 1.96
C LEU A 630 -1.76 29.62 1.04
N LEU A 631 -1.82 30.02 -0.23
CA LEU A 631 -0.68 29.94 -1.16
C LEU A 631 0.44 30.91 -0.76
N GLU A 632 0.10 32.16 -0.38
CA GLU A 632 1.05 33.13 0.20
C GLU A 632 1.72 32.53 1.45
N TYR A 633 0.95 32.02 2.42
CA TYR A 633 1.47 31.36 3.63
C TYR A 633 2.34 30.14 3.33
N ARG A 634 1.97 29.28 2.37
CA ARG A 634 2.76 28.09 1.99
C ARG A 634 4.15 28.43 1.46
N THR A 635 4.30 29.55 0.73
CA THR A 635 5.64 30.01 0.28
C THR A 635 6.54 30.50 1.41
N ILE A 636 5.99 30.69 2.61
CA ILE A 636 6.64 31.36 3.74
C ILE A 636 6.74 30.45 4.99
N ILE A 637 5.93 29.40 5.10
CA ILE A 637 6.06 28.42 6.21
C ILE A 637 7.41 27.68 6.22
N THR A 638 8.05 27.58 5.05
CA THR A 638 9.38 26.99 4.83
C THR A 638 10.55 27.98 4.95
N ASP A 639 10.26 29.25 5.24
CA ASP A 639 11.26 30.29 5.47
C ASP A 639 11.87 30.14 6.88
N GLU A 640 13.20 30.22 7.00
CA GLU A 640 13.88 30.27 8.31
C GLU A 640 13.46 31.51 9.12
N ASN A 641 13.00 32.56 8.44
CA ASN A 641 12.57 33.81 9.03
C ASN A 641 11.22 33.67 9.78
N LYS A 642 11.31 33.44 11.09
CA LYS A 642 10.16 33.39 12.01
C LYS A 642 9.28 34.65 11.98
N GLU A 643 9.81 35.83 11.64
CA GLU A 643 8.99 37.05 11.50
C GLU A 643 8.07 37.00 10.27
N ASN A 644 8.56 36.48 9.14
CA ASN A 644 7.73 36.25 7.95
C ASN A 644 6.61 35.23 8.24
N ARG A 645 6.95 34.11 8.91
CA ARG A 645 5.98 33.09 9.39
C ARG A 645 4.90 33.69 10.29
N MET A 646 5.26 34.55 11.25
CA MET A 646 4.30 35.25 12.10
C MET A 646 3.43 36.25 11.32
N SER A 647 4.02 37.06 10.43
CA SER A 647 3.28 38.07 9.66
C SER A 647 2.18 37.44 8.78
N CYS A 648 2.48 36.32 8.11
CA CYS A 648 1.48 35.60 7.33
C CYS A 648 0.46 34.84 8.18
N THR A 649 0.85 34.31 9.35
CA THR A 649 -0.09 33.75 10.33
C THR A 649 -1.10 34.83 10.80
N VAL A 650 -0.66 36.07 11.04
CA VAL A 650 -1.55 37.20 11.37
C VAL A 650 -2.47 37.57 10.19
N ASN A 651 -1.96 37.58 8.94
CA ASN A 651 -2.80 37.85 7.76
C ASN A 651 -3.87 36.76 7.51
N LEU A 652 -3.62 35.50 7.90
CA LEU A 652 -4.63 34.44 7.92
C LEU A 652 -5.63 34.61 9.07
N LEU A 653 -5.16 34.97 10.27
CA LEU A 653 -6.03 35.28 11.41
C LEU A 653 -7.01 36.43 11.13
N GLU A 654 -6.52 37.52 10.54
CA GLU A 654 -7.35 38.63 10.06
C GLU A 654 -8.44 38.12 9.10
N PHE A 655 -8.07 37.27 8.13
CA PHE A 655 -9.02 36.70 7.19
C PHE A 655 -10.07 35.79 7.86
N TYR A 656 -9.66 34.82 8.70
CA TYR A 656 -10.62 33.95 9.40
C TYR A 656 -11.53 34.72 10.37
N HIS A 657 -11.07 35.85 10.91
CA HIS A 657 -11.90 36.76 11.68
C HIS A 657 -12.90 37.52 10.80
N GLU A 658 -12.48 38.09 9.66
CA GLU A 658 -13.39 38.73 8.68
C GLU A 658 -14.53 37.80 8.25
N ILE A 659 -14.24 36.50 8.04
CA ILE A 659 -15.23 35.50 7.62
C ILE A 659 -15.88 34.74 8.80
N ASN A 660 -15.68 35.20 10.04
CA ASN A 660 -16.25 34.66 11.28
C ASN A 660 -16.08 33.13 11.47
N ARG A 661 -14.92 32.58 11.08
CA ARG A 661 -14.59 31.15 11.21
C ARG A 661 -13.80 30.88 12.48
N GLN A 662 -14.52 30.87 13.60
CA GLN A 662 -13.97 30.83 14.96
C GLN A 662 -13.03 29.65 15.23
N GLU A 663 -13.36 28.45 14.75
CA GLU A 663 -12.52 27.25 14.93
C GLU A 663 -11.13 27.41 14.29
N MET A 664 -11.08 27.80 13.01
CA MET A 664 -9.81 28.04 12.31
C MET A 664 -9.07 29.25 12.87
N TYR A 665 -9.79 30.32 13.25
CA TYR A 665 -9.21 31.46 13.95
C TYR A 665 -8.52 31.03 15.26
N ILE A 666 -9.15 30.17 16.07
CA ILE A 666 -8.54 29.62 17.30
C ILE A 666 -7.35 28.72 16.97
N ARG A 667 -7.44 27.84 15.96
CA ARG A 667 -6.32 26.98 15.53
C ARG A 667 -5.11 27.81 15.09
N TYR A 668 -5.31 28.90 14.35
CA TYR A 668 -4.22 29.81 13.98
C TYR A 668 -3.76 30.73 15.11
N LEU A 669 -4.60 31.07 16.10
CA LEU A 669 -4.15 31.77 17.32
C LEU A 669 -3.17 30.89 18.10
N HIS A 670 -3.47 29.59 18.22
CA HIS A 670 -2.57 28.64 18.89
C HIS A 670 -1.27 28.43 18.12
N LYS A 671 -1.28 28.36 16.78
CA LYS A 671 -0.06 28.39 15.94
C LYS A 671 0.75 29.68 16.16
N LEU A 672 0.10 30.84 16.25
CA LEU A 672 0.78 32.12 16.48
C LEU A 672 1.39 32.21 17.89
N CYS A 673 0.69 31.69 18.90
CA CYS A 673 1.22 31.56 20.25
C CYS A 673 2.51 30.73 20.26
N ASP A 674 2.52 29.57 19.58
CA ASP A 674 3.72 28.71 19.50
C ASP A 674 4.88 29.43 18.78
N LEU A 675 4.61 30.17 17.70
CA LEU A 675 5.62 31.01 17.02
C LEU A 675 6.18 32.13 17.92
N HIS A 676 5.37 32.71 18.80
CA HIS A 676 5.82 33.68 19.78
C HIS A 676 6.71 33.03 20.86
N LEU A 677 6.37 31.83 21.33
CA LEU A 677 7.19 31.04 22.26
C LEU A 677 8.50 30.57 21.64
N GLU A 678 8.50 30.19 20.36
CA GLU A 678 9.70 29.92 19.53
C GLU A 678 10.68 31.12 19.47
N CYS A 679 10.30 32.32 19.94
CA CYS A 679 11.07 33.56 19.85
C CYS A 679 11.30 34.29 21.18
N ASP A 680 10.89 33.68 22.30
CA ASP A 680 10.83 34.28 23.65
C ASP A 680 9.93 35.52 23.77
N ASN A 681 8.96 35.67 22.86
CA ASN A 681 7.99 36.78 22.85
C ASN A 681 6.80 36.47 23.79
N TYR A 682 7.09 36.25 25.07
CA TYR A 682 6.10 35.80 26.07
C TYR A 682 4.92 36.77 26.26
N ILE A 683 5.14 38.08 26.10
CA ILE A 683 4.09 39.11 26.16
C ILE A 683 3.09 38.93 25.01
N GLU A 684 3.59 38.75 23.80
CA GLU A 684 2.79 38.59 22.60
C GLU A 684 2.05 37.24 22.61
N ALA A 685 2.68 36.17 23.10
CA ALA A 685 2.03 34.89 23.37
C ALA A 685 0.85 35.04 24.35
N ALA A 686 1.06 35.70 25.49
CA ALA A 686 0.00 36.00 26.47
C ALA A 686 -1.19 36.74 25.83
N PHE A 687 -0.92 37.75 24.98
CA PHE A 687 -1.97 38.47 24.25
C PHE A 687 -2.70 37.60 23.20
N THR A 688 -2.03 36.65 22.52
CA THR A 688 -2.71 35.73 21.59
C THR A 688 -3.68 34.78 22.31
N LEU A 689 -3.30 34.26 23.48
CA LEU A 689 -4.20 33.47 24.32
C LEU A 689 -5.36 34.31 24.87
N GLN A 690 -5.12 35.59 25.20
CA GLN A 690 -6.19 36.51 25.61
C GLN A 690 -7.23 36.73 24.49
N LEU A 691 -6.85 36.69 23.21
CA LEU A 691 -7.82 36.74 22.09
C LEU A 691 -8.71 35.50 22.03
N HIS A 692 -8.22 34.31 22.40
CA HIS A 692 -9.05 33.10 22.54
C HIS A 692 -9.97 33.22 23.76
N ALA A 693 -9.43 33.64 24.90
CA ALA A 693 -10.19 33.78 26.15
C ALA A 693 -11.29 34.88 26.09
N LYS A 694 -11.16 35.87 25.20
CA LYS A 694 -12.21 36.85 24.88
C LYS A 694 -13.44 36.25 24.16
N LEU A 695 -13.31 35.11 23.49
CA LEU A 695 -14.44 34.42 22.85
C LEU A 695 -15.29 33.60 23.84
N LEU A 696 -14.76 33.33 25.04
CA LEU A 696 -15.38 32.49 26.06
C LEU A 696 -16.13 33.33 27.10
N ARG A 697 -17.29 32.84 27.54
CA ARG A 697 -18.07 33.43 28.64
C ARG A 697 -17.67 32.81 29.98
N TRP A 698 -18.00 33.51 31.06
CA TRP A 698 -17.89 32.97 32.42
C TRP A 698 -19.16 32.17 32.75
N SER A 699 -19.35 31.04 32.07
CA SER A 699 -20.54 30.19 32.19
C SER A 699 -20.16 28.71 32.27
N ASP A 700 -20.96 27.94 33.02
CA ASP A 700 -20.87 26.48 33.09
C ASP A 700 -21.57 25.79 31.89
N GLU A 701 -21.87 26.56 30.84
CA GLU A 701 -22.33 26.04 29.56
C GLU A 701 -21.26 25.12 28.95
N GLY A 702 -21.69 23.96 28.44
CA GLY A 702 -20.82 23.03 27.73
C GLY A 702 -20.08 23.72 26.57
N LEU A 703 -18.77 23.51 26.50
CA LEU A 703 -17.86 24.16 25.57
C LEU A 703 -18.22 23.81 24.11
N PRO A 704 -18.64 24.80 23.29
CA PRO A 704 -18.96 24.56 21.88
C PRO A 704 -17.75 23.98 21.12
N SER A 705 -17.99 23.02 20.23
CA SER A 705 -16.94 22.37 19.44
C SER A 705 -16.06 23.37 18.70
N LEU A 706 -16.68 24.40 18.10
CA LEU A 706 -16.01 25.50 17.39
C LEU A 706 -15.07 26.37 18.26
N LEU A 707 -15.17 26.28 19.59
CA LEU A 707 -14.35 27.04 20.54
C LEU A 707 -13.31 26.16 21.28
N ARG A 708 -13.34 24.84 21.08
CA ARG A 708 -12.42 23.88 21.71
C ARG A 708 -11.06 23.90 21.02
N SER A 709 -9.99 23.98 21.81
CA SER A 709 -8.60 23.86 21.30
C SER A 709 -8.03 22.48 21.66
N ALA A 710 -7.33 21.85 20.72
CA ALA A 710 -6.71 20.54 20.89
C ALA A 710 -5.66 20.49 22.02
N LYS A 711 -5.15 21.64 22.49
CA LYS A 711 -4.24 21.72 23.64
C LYS A 711 -4.93 21.51 25.00
N TYR A 712 -6.27 21.60 25.05
CA TYR A 712 -7.05 21.53 26.29
C TYR A 712 -8.21 20.51 26.18
N PRO A 713 -7.94 19.22 25.95
CA PRO A 713 -9.00 18.22 25.77
C PRO A 713 -9.83 17.96 27.03
N GLN A 714 -9.23 18.14 28.23
CA GLN A 714 -9.87 17.93 29.54
C GLN A 714 -10.80 19.07 30.03
N CYS A 715 -11.02 20.13 29.25
CA CYS A 715 -12.01 21.16 29.60
C CYS A 715 -13.37 20.84 28.97
N GLU A 716 -14.43 20.81 29.79
CA GLU A 716 -15.80 20.52 29.38
C GLU A 716 -16.68 21.77 29.34
N THR A 717 -16.50 22.73 30.25
CA THR A 717 -17.24 24.00 30.27
C THR A 717 -16.47 25.19 29.69
N GLN A 718 -17.19 26.26 29.32
CA GLN A 718 -16.56 27.53 28.92
C GLN A 718 -15.76 28.16 30.08
N ARG A 719 -16.27 28.10 31.32
CA ARG A 719 -15.60 28.59 32.53
C ARG A 719 -14.25 27.89 32.75
N GLU A 720 -14.19 26.57 32.69
CA GLU A 720 -12.92 25.81 32.85
C GLU A 720 -11.86 26.18 31.82
N LEU A 721 -12.23 26.22 30.53
CA LEU A 721 -11.28 26.56 29.47
C LEU A 721 -10.79 28.01 29.65
N LYS A 722 -11.67 28.93 30.05
CA LYS A 722 -11.31 30.32 30.29
C LYS A 722 -10.42 30.49 31.51
N GLU A 723 -10.71 29.80 32.62
CA GLU A 723 -9.84 29.73 33.80
C GLU A 723 -8.45 29.19 33.43
N ARG A 724 -8.39 28.07 32.70
CA ARG A 724 -7.12 27.47 32.26
C ARG A 724 -6.30 28.43 31.40
N LEU A 725 -6.93 29.05 30.40
CA LEU A 725 -6.30 30.08 29.58
C LEU A 725 -5.83 31.26 30.41
N TYR A 726 -6.59 31.72 31.41
CA TYR A 726 -6.17 32.81 32.30
C TYR A 726 -4.92 32.45 33.10
N HIS A 727 -4.83 31.24 33.67
CA HIS A 727 -3.59 30.78 34.34
C HIS A 727 -2.40 30.71 33.40
N ASP A 728 -2.57 30.14 32.20
CA ASP A 728 -1.52 30.11 31.19
C ASP A 728 -1.10 31.53 30.79
N ILE A 729 -2.03 32.47 30.59
CA ILE A 729 -1.74 33.88 30.28
C ILE A 729 -0.95 34.55 31.42
N LEU A 730 -1.26 34.27 32.69
CA LEU A 730 -0.52 34.80 33.85
C LEU A 730 0.92 34.28 33.89
N ASP A 731 1.16 33.01 33.55
CA ASP A 731 2.51 32.43 33.44
C ASP A 731 3.33 33.09 32.32
N HIS A 732 2.71 33.39 31.20
CA HIS A 732 3.34 34.10 30.09
C HIS A 732 3.61 35.58 30.41
N PHE A 733 2.70 36.27 31.09
CA PHE A 733 2.94 37.65 31.54
C PHE A 733 4.05 37.75 32.60
N ASP A 734 4.20 36.75 33.48
CA ASP A 734 5.27 36.74 34.49
C ASP A 734 6.65 36.56 33.85
N LYS A 735 6.80 35.56 32.97
CA LYS A 735 8.02 35.38 32.13
C LYS A 735 8.33 36.63 31.30
N GLY A 736 7.28 37.29 30.79
CA GLY A 736 7.36 38.55 30.05
C GLY A 736 7.57 39.81 30.91
N LYS A 737 7.66 39.72 32.24
CA LYS A 737 7.81 40.85 33.18
C LYS A 737 6.68 41.91 33.08
N LEU A 738 5.51 41.49 32.58
CA LEU A 738 4.33 42.33 32.29
C LEU A 738 3.29 42.24 33.40
N TRP A 739 3.77 42.44 34.62
CA TRP A 739 3.00 42.24 35.86
C TRP A 739 1.77 43.16 35.97
N GLU A 740 1.76 44.37 35.40
CA GLU A 740 0.59 45.25 35.44
C GLU A 740 -0.62 44.70 34.67
N ALA A 741 -0.39 44.01 33.56
CA ALA A 741 -1.47 43.30 32.84
C ALA A 741 -1.87 42.04 33.60
N GLY A 742 -0.90 41.29 34.12
CA GLY A 742 -1.13 40.11 34.96
C GLY A 742 -1.98 40.42 36.20
N VAL A 743 -1.70 41.49 36.94
CA VAL A 743 -2.51 41.95 38.08
C VAL A 743 -3.92 42.37 37.66
N THR A 744 -4.10 42.90 36.44
CA THR A 744 -5.41 43.28 35.94
C THR A 744 -6.25 42.04 35.62
N LEU A 745 -5.68 41.08 34.90
CA LEU A 745 -6.32 39.81 34.56
C LEU A 745 -6.59 38.94 35.81
N ALA A 746 -5.65 38.91 36.76
CA ALA A 746 -5.81 38.21 38.02
C ALA A 746 -6.96 38.78 38.86
N LYS A 747 -7.28 40.08 38.77
CA LYS A 747 -8.44 40.67 39.46
C LYS A 747 -9.78 40.23 38.89
N GLU A 748 -9.86 39.99 37.57
CA GLU A 748 -11.05 39.37 36.97
C GLU A 748 -11.25 37.95 37.51
N LEU A 749 -10.17 37.16 37.63
CA LEU A 749 -10.22 35.79 38.14
C LEU A 749 -10.45 35.72 39.67
N LEU A 750 -9.88 36.65 40.45
CA LEU A 750 -10.20 36.79 41.88
C LEU A 750 -11.70 37.05 42.07
N ALA A 751 -12.31 37.94 41.29
CA ALA A 751 -13.75 38.20 41.36
C ALA A 751 -14.60 36.97 41.01
N GLN A 752 -14.15 36.10 40.11
CA GLN A 752 -14.81 34.80 39.86
C GLN A 752 -14.72 33.87 41.09
N TYR A 753 -13.54 33.73 41.69
CA TYR A 753 -13.36 32.89 42.88
C TYR A 753 -14.04 33.46 44.14
N GLU A 754 -14.22 34.78 44.25
CA GLU A 754 -14.83 35.45 45.39
C GLU A 754 -16.36 35.53 45.28
N CYS A 755 -16.90 35.77 44.08
CA CYS A 755 -18.34 36.06 43.89
C CYS A 755 -19.14 34.96 43.16
N GLU A 756 -18.50 34.08 42.39
CA GLU A 756 -19.19 33.08 41.55
C GLU A 756 -18.96 31.65 42.04
N THR A 757 -17.69 31.24 42.24
CA THR A 757 -17.35 29.83 42.55
C THR A 757 -16.98 29.57 44.01
N PHE A 758 -16.74 30.63 44.79
CA PHE A 758 -16.37 30.57 46.22
C PHE A 758 -15.15 29.67 46.53
N ASP A 759 -14.23 29.48 45.57
CA ASP A 759 -13.00 28.68 45.76
C ASP A 759 -11.92 29.52 46.47
N TYR A 760 -12.05 29.61 47.80
CA TYR A 760 -11.12 30.36 48.63
C TYR A 760 -9.69 29.78 48.66
N ALA A 761 -9.50 28.51 48.26
CA ALA A 761 -8.18 27.90 48.16
C ALA A 761 -7.42 28.45 46.93
N ARG A 762 -8.06 28.48 45.75
CA ARG A 762 -7.51 29.14 44.57
C ARG A 762 -7.39 30.65 44.76
N LEU A 763 -8.39 31.30 45.36
CA LEU A 763 -8.37 32.73 45.72
C LEU A 763 -7.11 33.09 46.52
N SER A 764 -6.79 32.32 47.57
CA SER A 764 -5.60 32.52 48.41
C SER A 764 -4.29 32.43 47.59
N SER A 765 -4.16 31.39 46.77
CA SER A 765 -2.97 31.22 45.90
C SER A 765 -2.83 32.35 44.88
N LEU A 766 -3.94 32.84 44.33
CA LEU A 766 -3.96 33.94 43.35
C LEU A 766 -3.65 35.29 44.02
N HIS A 767 -4.09 35.53 45.26
CA HIS A 767 -3.67 36.69 46.05
C HIS A 767 -2.16 36.69 46.33
N ALA A 768 -1.57 35.53 46.68
CA ALA A 768 -0.12 35.41 46.86
C ALA A 768 0.65 35.71 45.55
N ARG A 769 0.12 35.24 44.40
CA ARG A 769 0.66 35.58 43.07
C ARG A 769 0.57 37.09 42.78
N VAL A 770 -0.56 37.72 43.07
CA VAL A 770 -0.75 39.17 42.90
C VAL A 770 0.16 39.99 43.82
N ALA A 771 0.41 39.54 45.04
CA ALA A 771 1.39 40.15 45.94
C ALA A 771 2.81 40.08 45.36
N THR A 772 3.22 38.91 44.85
CA THR A 772 4.50 38.69 44.15
C THR A 772 4.65 39.63 42.94
N PHE A 773 3.58 39.81 42.15
CA PHE A 773 3.57 40.74 41.03
C PHE A 773 3.75 42.21 41.46
N TYR A 774 3.12 42.67 42.55
CA TYR A 774 3.36 44.02 43.07
C TYR A 774 4.80 44.20 43.60
N GLU A 775 5.36 43.19 44.27
CA GLU A 775 6.75 43.20 44.72
C GLU A 775 7.71 43.29 43.53
N ASN A 776 7.49 42.49 42.48
CA ASN A 776 8.29 42.48 41.27
C ASN A 776 8.26 43.84 40.54
N ILE A 777 7.09 44.49 40.40
CA ILE A 777 6.96 45.84 39.80
C ILE A 777 7.85 46.86 40.51
N MET A 778 7.95 46.77 41.84
CA MET A 778 8.71 47.72 42.65
C MET A 778 10.21 47.39 42.74
N ARG A 779 10.58 46.10 42.84
CA ARG A 779 11.94 45.66 43.15
C ARG A 779 12.76 45.20 41.95
N GLN A 780 12.13 44.66 40.89
CA GLN A 780 12.87 44.19 39.72
C GLN A 780 13.10 45.32 38.70
N LEU A 781 14.33 45.41 38.20
CA LEU A 781 14.68 46.31 37.11
C LEU A 781 14.18 45.74 35.78
N ARG A 782 13.36 46.52 35.06
CA ARG A 782 12.89 46.19 33.71
C ARG A 782 13.63 47.05 32.69
N PRO A 783 14.22 46.47 31.63
CA PRO A 783 14.86 47.24 30.56
C PRO A 783 13.84 48.11 29.82
N GLU A 784 14.27 49.28 29.36
CA GLU A 784 13.47 50.14 28.49
C GLU A 784 13.59 49.64 27.03
N PRO A 785 12.51 49.21 26.36
CA PRO A 785 12.57 48.82 24.95
C PRO A 785 12.76 50.04 24.04
N GLU A 786 13.68 49.95 23.08
CA GLU A 786 13.74 50.90 21.96
C GLU A 786 12.66 50.59 20.90
N TYR A 787 12.31 51.59 20.09
CA TYR A 787 11.36 51.44 19.00
C TYR A 787 11.95 51.90 17.66
N PHE A 788 11.69 51.14 16.59
CA PHE A 788 12.29 51.29 15.27
C PHE A 788 11.24 51.29 14.15
N ARG A 789 11.10 52.41 13.45
CA ARG A 789 10.30 52.50 12.21
C ARG A 789 11.06 51.87 11.05
N VAL A 790 10.44 50.91 10.37
CA VAL A 790 11.03 50.17 9.24
C VAL A 790 10.13 50.23 8.00
N ALA A 791 10.69 50.62 6.85
CA ALA A 791 10.02 50.55 5.55
C ALA A 791 10.84 49.81 4.48
N TYR A 792 10.13 49.09 3.62
CA TYR A 792 10.63 48.13 2.64
C TYR A 792 10.19 48.59 1.25
N TYR A 793 11.13 48.86 0.35
CA TYR A 793 10.86 49.42 -0.97
C TYR A 793 11.53 48.62 -2.09
N GLY A 794 10.89 48.60 -3.27
CA GLY A 794 11.33 47.83 -4.43
C GLY A 794 10.60 46.48 -4.58
N ARG A 795 10.57 45.96 -5.81
CA ARG A 795 9.72 44.85 -6.26
C ARG A 795 10.20 43.45 -5.84
N ASN A 796 11.47 43.29 -5.46
CA ASN A 796 12.01 42.01 -4.99
C ASN A 796 11.79 41.72 -3.50
N PHE A 797 10.99 42.51 -2.79
CA PHE A 797 10.44 42.09 -1.49
C PHE A 797 9.16 41.26 -1.67
N PRO A 798 8.87 40.30 -0.77
CA PRO A 798 7.59 39.59 -0.75
C PRO A 798 6.39 40.54 -0.77
N ALA A 799 5.33 40.21 -1.49
CA ALA A 799 4.20 41.11 -1.76
C ALA A 799 3.49 41.65 -0.49
N PHE A 800 3.62 40.97 0.66
CA PHE A 800 3.10 41.47 1.94
C PHE A 800 3.94 42.61 2.53
N LEU A 801 5.26 42.64 2.28
CA LEU A 801 6.22 43.69 2.68
C LEU A 801 6.42 44.79 1.60
N GLN A 802 6.30 44.41 0.32
CA GLN A 802 6.60 45.26 -0.84
C GLN A 802 5.98 46.67 -0.75
N ASN A 803 6.84 47.70 -0.79
CA ASN A 803 6.48 49.13 -0.77
C ASN A 803 5.63 49.57 0.44
N LYS A 804 5.83 48.92 1.59
CA LYS A 804 5.13 49.20 2.85
C LYS A 804 6.12 49.37 4.01
N ALA A 805 5.65 49.95 5.11
CA ALA A 805 6.24 49.65 6.41
C ALA A 805 5.77 48.25 6.86
N SER A 806 6.61 47.47 7.53
CA SER A 806 6.24 46.09 7.91
C SER A 806 5.31 46.05 9.11
N LYS A 807 4.23 45.26 9.00
CA LYS A 807 3.45 44.78 10.15
C LYS A 807 4.34 43.88 11.02
N PHE A 808 5.02 44.45 12.02
CA PHE A 808 5.65 43.62 13.07
C PHE A 808 5.61 44.16 14.50
N LEU A 809 4.71 45.09 14.83
CA LEU A 809 4.45 45.36 16.24
C LEU A 809 3.04 45.80 16.58
N SER A 810 2.63 45.41 17.79
CA SER A 810 1.48 45.95 18.52
C SER A 810 0.15 45.86 17.79
N PHE A 811 0.05 45.12 16.68
CA PHE A 811 -1.23 44.83 16.06
C PHE A 811 -2.13 44.06 17.05
N LEU A 812 -1.59 43.09 17.79
CA LEU A 812 -2.26 42.49 18.95
C LEU A 812 -2.72 43.54 19.96
N GLN A 813 -1.85 44.47 20.38
CA GLN A 813 -2.19 45.52 21.36
C GLN A 813 -3.26 46.51 20.85
N ALA A 814 -3.23 46.85 19.57
CA ALA A 814 -4.18 47.76 18.90
C ALA A 814 -5.53 47.08 18.61
N PHE A 815 -5.51 45.84 18.12
CA PHE A 815 -6.69 44.98 17.89
C PHE A 815 -7.39 44.63 19.21
N ILE A 816 -6.62 44.33 20.27
CA ILE A 816 -7.13 44.14 21.63
C ILE A 816 -7.77 45.43 22.16
N ARG A 817 -7.18 46.61 21.90
CA ARG A 817 -7.74 47.93 22.26
C ARG A 817 -9.01 48.30 21.48
N GLY A 818 -9.05 48.02 20.17
CA GLY A 818 -10.26 48.20 19.34
C GLY A 818 -11.45 47.41 19.88
N HIS A 819 -11.20 46.20 20.38
CA HIS A 819 -12.17 45.38 21.10
C HIS A 819 -12.17 45.59 22.63
N LEU A 820 -11.80 46.77 23.13
CA LEU A 820 -11.85 47.12 24.57
C LEU A 820 -12.59 48.44 24.86
N HIS A 821 -12.86 49.28 23.85
CA HIS A 821 -13.62 50.53 24.01
C HIS A 821 -14.96 50.49 23.25
N CYS A 822 -15.93 49.77 23.83
CA CYS A 822 -17.29 49.70 23.31
C CYS A 822 -18.10 50.97 23.67
N GLN A 823 -17.82 52.10 23.02
CA GLN A 823 -18.68 53.31 23.09
C GLN A 823 -18.51 54.37 21.98
N TYR A 824 -17.53 54.25 21.07
CA TYR A 824 -17.25 55.26 20.01
C TYR A 824 -17.21 54.67 18.58
N TYR A 825 -17.90 53.56 18.34
CA TYR A 825 -17.70 52.75 17.13
C TYR A 825 -18.35 53.32 15.85
N GLU A 826 -19.45 54.07 15.97
CA GLU A 826 -20.26 54.49 14.82
C GLU A 826 -19.56 55.51 13.90
N ASN A 827 -18.79 56.44 14.48
CA ASN A 827 -18.09 57.47 13.71
C ASN A 827 -16.87 56.94 12.91
N PHE A 828 -16.37 55.75 13.22
CA PHE A 828 -15.13 55.24 12.63
C PHE A 828 -15.30 54.71 11.19
N GLN A 829 -16.48 54.18 10.85
CA GLN A 829 -16.74 53.63 9.52
C GLN A 829 -16.82 54.70 8.41
N PHE A 830 -17.13 55.95 8.74
CA PHE A 830 -17.32 57.01 7.74
C PHE A 830 -15.98 57.58 7.24
N ALA A 831 -15.05 57.88 8.16
CA ALA A 831 -13.74 58.44 7.84
C ALA A 831 -12.84 57.46 7.06
N ALA A 832 -12.91 56.16 7.40
CA ALA A 832 -12.06 55.12 6.80
C ALA A 832 -12.29 54.89 5.29
N ARG A 833 -13.39 55.40 4.72
CA ARG A 833 -13.74 55.19 3.30
C ARG A 833 -13.10 56.19 2.32
N HIS A 834 -12.50 57.30 2.78
CA HIS A 834 -12.20 58.44 1.91
C HIS A 834 -10.75 58.95 1.85
N HIS A 835 -9.79 58.39 2.60
CA HIS A 835 -8.39 58.83 2.53
C HIS A 835 -7.35 57.70 2.41
N HIS A 836 -6.42 57.87 1.46
CA HIS A 836 -5.25 56.99 1.25
C HIS A 836 -4.16 57.17 2.32
N ALA A 837 -4.47 56.88 3.59
CA ALA A 837 -3.48 56.84 4.66
C ALA A 837 -2.53 55.65 4.46
N LYS A 838 -1.31 55.91 3.96
CA LYS A 838 -0.25 54.90 3.84
C LYS A 838 0.20 54.47 5.24
N HIS A 839 -0.22 53.29 5.70
CA HIS A 839 0.09 52.79 7.04
C HIS A 839 1.62 52.76 7.31
N VAL A 840 2.02 53.31 8.46
CA VAL A 840 3.39 53.33 8.96
C VAL A 840 3.44 52.49 10.25
N PHE A 841 4.48 51.67 10.39
CA PHE A 841 4.62 50.68 11.47
C PHE A 841 6.01 50.73 12.13
N VAL A 842 6.11 50.21 13.36
CA VAL A 842 7.20 50.47 14.32
C VAL A 842 7.48 49.23 15.21
N TYR A 843 8.63 48.55 15.05
CA TYR A 843 9.27 47.60 16.00
C TYR A 843 9.69 48.37 17.30
N ARG A 844 10.19 47.92 18.47
CA ARG A 844 10.62 46.69 19.18
C ARG A 844 11.70 45.80 18.54
N GLY A 845 12.95 45.80 19.00
CA GLY A 845 13.46 46.31 20.27
C GLY A 845 13.31 45.28 21.38
N LYS A 846 14.01 44.13 21.24
CA LYS A 846 14.25 43.17 22.32
C LYS A 846 14.98 43.85 23.50
N GLU A 847 15.08 43.18 24.65
CA GLU A 847 15.78 43.74 25.81
C GLU A 847 17.22 44.16 25.43
N TYR A 848 17.52 45.45 25.60
CA TYR A 848 18.79 46.12 25.23
C TYR A 848 19.16 46.18 23.73
N GLU A 849 18.28 45.76 22.81
CA GLU A 849 18.53 45.86 21.35
C GLU A 849 18.57 47.33 20.89
N ARG A 850 19.70 47.76 20.30
CA ARG A 850 19.88 49.12 19.77
C ARG A 850 19.65 49.18 18.26
N LEU A 851 19.49 50.40 17.73
CA LEU A 851 19.34 50.65 16.29
C LEU A 851 20.44 49.99 15.42
N SER A 852 21.69 49.93 15.88
CA SER A 852 22.80 49.24 15.20
C SER A 852 22.55 47.74 15.05
N ASP A 853 22.08 47.13 16.13
CA ASP A 853 21.98 45.69 16.29
C ASP A 853 20.73 45.20 15.56
N PHE A 854 19.63 45.94 15.70
CA PHE A 854 18.40 45.79 14.92
C PHE A 854 18.65 45.94 13.41
N SER A 855 19.42 46.96 12.99
CA SER A 855 19.73 47.17 11.57
C SER A 855 20.59 46.03 11.02
N THR A 856 21.57 45.56 11.79
CA THR A 856 22.39 44.40 11.42
C THR A 856 21.56 43.13 11.34
N ARG A 857 20.64 42.89 12.28
CA ARG A 857 19.70 41.77 12.27
C ARG A 857 18.81 41.79 11.02
N LEU A 858 18.25 42.93 10.66
CA LEU A 858 17.39 43.06 9.48
C LEU A 858 18.17 42.98 8.15
N LEU A 859 19.44 43.40 8.12
CA LEU A 859 20.31 43.21 6.95
C LEU A 859 20.77 41.75 6.80
N ASN A 860 21.01 41.02 7.89
CA ASN A 860 21.25 39.57 7.84
C ASN A 860 20.01 38.81 7.34
N GLN A 861 18.81 39.30 7.66
CA GLN A 861 17.51 38.77 7.23
C GLN A 861 17.21 39.09 5.74
N PHE A 862 17.82 40.14 5.17
CA PHE A 862 17.70 40.55 3.77
C PHE A 862 19.07 41.00 3.19
N PRO A 863 20.01 40.07 2.92
CA PRO A 863 21.40 40.41 2.56
C PRO A 863 21.55 41.16 1.22
N ASN A 864 20.52 41.16 0.38
CA ASN A 864 20.47 41.90 -0.88
C ASN A 864 19.87 43.31 -0.74
N ALA A 865 19.52 43.75 0.47
CA ALA A 865 18.84 45.01 0.71
C ALA A 865 19.80 46.17 1.03
N MET A 866 19.59 47.32 0.37
CA MET A 866 20.38 48.54 0.57
C MET A 866 19.71 49.46 1.60
N LEU A 867 20.48 49.96 2.58
CA LEU A 867 19.96 50.88 3.59
C LEU A 867 19.85 52.32 3.05
N LEU A 868 18.64 52.87 3.07
CA LEU A 868 18.32 54.24 2.69
C LEU A 868 18.69 55.21 3.81
N THR A 869 19.64 56.11 3.54
CA THR A 869 20.14 57.12 4.49
C THR A 869 19.24 58.35 4.65
N LYS A 870 18.19 58.49 3.83
CA LYS A 870 17.24 59.61 3.88
C LYS A 870 15.90 59.17 4.47
N LEU A 871 15.36 59.99 5.38
CA LEU A 871 14.05 59.77 6.04
C LEU A 871 12.83 60.00 5.12
N THR A 872 13.03 60.72 4.01
CA THR A 872 11.98 61.04 3.03
C THR A 872 11.39 59.77 2.39
N ILE A 873 10.11 59.81 2.00
CA ILE A 873 9.51 58.77 1.17
C ILE A 873 10.27 58.73 -0.17
N PRO A 874 10.80 57.57 -0.61
CA PRO A 874 11.57 57.48 -1.84
C PRO A 874 10.66 57.50 -3.09
N GLY A 875 11.24 57.84 -4.25
CA GLY A 875 10.50 58.00 -5.51
C GLY A 875 10.14 56.68 -6.22
N LYS A 876 9.53 56.81 -7.40
CA LYS A 876 9.18 55.66 -8.27
C LYS A 876 10.40 54.86 -8.73
N ASP A 877 11.51 55.54 -8.95
CA ASP A 877 12.83 55.00 -9.24
C ASP A 877 13.29 53.92 -8.23
N VAL A 878 12.96 54.10 -6.94
CA VAL A 878 13.26 53.13 -5.88
C VAL A 878 12.10 52.15 -5.69
N THR A 879 10.87 52.64 -5.58
CA THR A 879 9.69 51.79 -5.25
C THR A 879 9.30 50.83 -6.38
N GLU A 880 9.61 51.16 -7.64
CA GLU A 880 9.36 50.30 -8.79
C GLU A 880 10.62 49.53 -9.26
N SER A 881 11.77 49.74 -8.60
CA SER A 881 13.03 49.03 -8.86
C SER A 881 12.94 47.52 -8.61
N GLN A 882 13.81 46.73 -9.25
CA GLN A 882 13.99 45.30 -8.93
C GLN A 882 14.99 45.06 -7.78
N SER A 883 15.62 46.10 -7.22
CA SER A 883 16.47 45.97 -6.01
C SER A 883 15.63 46.04 -4.73
N GLN A 884 16.20 45.57 -3.61
CA GLN A 884 15.60 45.68 -2.27
C GLN A 884 16.19 46.90 -1.55
N TYR A 885 15.34 47.71 -0.91
CA TYR A 885 15.77 48.88 -0.12
C TYR A 885 15.05 48.95 1.24
N LEU A 886 15.81 49.20 2.31
CA LEU A 886 15.31 49.32 3.68
C LEU A 886 15.49 50.73 4.22
N GLN A 887 14.53 51.25 4.97
CA GLN A 887 14.63 52.53 5.69
C GLN A 887 14.36 52.27 7.18
N ILE A 888 15.40 52.31 8.03
CA ILE A 888 15.38 51.90 9.44
C ILE A 888 15.75 53.09 10.33
N ASN A 889 14.91 53.43 11.32
CA ASN A 889 15.09 54.64 12.12
C ASN A 889 14.54 54.43 13.53
N LYS A 890 15.25 54.87 14.58
CA LYS A 890 14.69 54.92 15.93
C LYS A 890 13.55 55.94 16.01
N VAL A 891 12.53 55.63 16.80
CA VAL A 891 11.44 56.52 17.20
C VAL A 891 11.21 56.39 18.71
N ASP A 892 10.79 57.46 19.37
CA ASP A 892 10.57 57.46 20.82
C ASP A 892 9.06 57.36 21.14
N PRO A 893 8.65 56.62 22.19
CA PRO A 893 7.24 56.43 22.51
C PRO A 893 6.59 57.69 23.09
N VAL A 894 5.40 58.03 22.59
CA VAL A 894 4.63 59.19 23.08
C VAL A 894 3.79 58.78 24.29
N MET A 895 4.06 59.43 25.42
CA MET A 895 3.40 59.17 26.71
C MET A 895 1.91 59.54 26.68
N ASN A 896 1.03 58.54 26.75
CA ASN A 896 -0.41 58.75 26.93
C ASN A 896 -0.81 58.38 28.38
N ASN A 897 -1.04 59.39 29.22
CA ASN A 897 -1.05 59.24 30.68
C ASN A 897 -2.38 58.64 31.18
N PRO A 898 -2.42 57.42 31.78
CA PRO A 898 -3.68 56.76 32.13
C PRO A 898 -4.55 57.60 33.08
N GLN A 899 -5.83 57.81 32.74
CA GLN A 899 -6.77 58.64 33.52
C GLN A 899 -6.77 58.32 35.03
N ARG A 900 -6.66 57.03 35.38
CA ARG A 900 -6.61 56.56 36.79
C ARG A 900 -5.45 57.13 37.63
N PHE A 901 -4.41 57.68 36.99
CA PHE A 901 -3.22 58.29 37.61
C PHE A 901 -3.23 59.82 37.56
N GLN A 902 -4.18 60.45 36.87
CA GLN A 902 -4.30 61.92 36.87
C GLN A 902 -4.54 62.42 38.30
N ASN A 903 -3.87 63.51 38.67
CA ASN A 903 -3.95 64.17 39.97
C ASN A 903 -3.64 63.28 41.19
N LYS A 904 -2.80 62.25 41.04
CA LYS A 904 -2.36 61.36 42.14
C LYS A 904 -0.83 61.29 42.26
N PRO A 905 -0.28 61.20 43.48
CA PRO A 905 1.14 60.93 43.69
C PRO A 905 1.44 59.46 43.37
N VAL A 906 1.93 59.20 42.16
CA VAL A 906 2.32 57.86 41.70
C VAL A 906 3.84 57.72 41.72
N HIS A 907 4.36 56.66 42.33
CA HIS A 907 5.79 56.39 42.43
C HIS A 907 6.45 56.26 41.05
N GLU A 908 7.63 56.85 40.86
CA GLU A 908 8.23 56.97 39.52
C GLU A 908 8.53 55.61 38.87
N GLN A 909 8.88 54.58 39.64
CA GLN A 909 9.07 53.21 39.12
C GLN A 909 7.84 52.68 38.33
N ILE A 910 6.63 53.07 38.74
CA ILE A 910 5.38 52.74 38.02
C ILE A 910 5.25 53.62 36.77
N LEU A 911 5.40 54.94 36.92
CA LEU A 911 5.27 55.90 35.80
C LEU A 911 6.28 55.61 34.69
N LYS A 912 7.49 55.20 35.04
CA LYS A 912 8.58 54.83 34.13
C LYS A 912 8.17 53.73 33.16
N TYR A 913 7.51 52.67 33.66
CA TYR A 913 6.96 51.62 32.79
C TYR A 913 5.87 52.17 31.84
N TYR A 914 4.96 53.01 32.34
CA TYR A 914 3.88 53.59 31.53
C TYR A 914 4.35 54.63 30.49
N ARG A 915 5.50 55.28 30.69
CA ARG A 915 6.14 56.16 29.69
C ARG A 915 6.60 55.41 28.44
N VAL A 916 7.04 54.16 28.59
CA VAL A 916 7.77 53.44 27.52
C VAL A 916 6.94 52.30 26.89
N SER A 917 6.08 51.62 27.66
CA SER A 917 5.50 50.32 27.24
C SER A 917 4.07 50.38 26.65
N LEU A 918 3.45 51.56 26.56
CA LEU A 918 2.10 51.74 25.99
C LEU A 918 2.08 52.73 24.83
N LEU A 919 2.31 52.24 23.61
CA LEU A 919 2.14 53.03 22.38
C LEU A 919 0.67 53.26 22.00
N LEU A 920 0.47 54.21 21.07
CA LEU A 920 -0.80 54.78 20.58
C LEU A 920 -1.48 55.65 21.66
N ASP A 921 -1.49 56.99 21.55
CA ASP A 921 -1.80 57.78 20.35
C ASP A 921 -1.02 59.13 20.32
N ALA A 922 -0.87 59.72 19.13
CA ALA A 922 -0.18 61.01 18.93
C ALA A 922 -0.74 61.89 17.78
N GLU A 923 -1.60 61.35 16.90
CA GLU A 923 -2.20 62.13 15.81
C GLU A 923 -3.66 62.51 16.10
N GLN A 924 -4.39 61.76 16.94
CA GLN A 924 -5.78 62.12 17.27
C GLN A 924 -5.91 63.42 18.10
N THR A 925 -5.01 63.66 19.05
CA THR A 925 -5.12 64.81 19.97
C THR A 925 -4.82 66.16 19.33
N LYS A 926 -4.07 66.23 18.22
CA LYS A 926 -3.83 67.49 17.48
C LYS A 926 -5.03 67.94 16.64
N TRP A 927 -5.86 67.00 16.16
CA TRP A 927 -7.03 67.36 15.36
C TRP A 927 -8.29 67.64 16.19
N ALA A 928 -8.40 67.08 17.40
CA ALA A 928 -9.47 67.44 18.34
C ALA A 928 -9.49 68.95 18.67
N GLY A 929 -8.32 69.57 18.85
CA GLY A 929 -8.21 71.01 19.09
C GLY A 929 -8.60 71.86 17.86
N VAL A 930 -8.34 71.39 16.65
CA VAL A 930 -8.70 72.09 15.40
C VAL A 930 -10.20 71.95 15.10
N ALA A 931 -10.78 70.77 15.32
CA ALA A 931 -12.22 70.53 15.17
C ALA A 931 -13.06 71.47 16.06
N SER A 932 -12.60 71.72 17.29
CA SER A 932 -13.23 72.67 18.21
C SER A 932 -13.11 74.14 17.78
N THR A 933 -12.26 74.47 16.81
CA THR A 933 -12.16 75.81 16.21
C THR A 933 -13.04 75.94 14.96
N CYS A 934 -13.25 74.83 14.23
CA CYS A 934 -14.10 74.82 13.03
C CYS A 934 -15.61 74.78 13.33
N MET A 935 -16.04 74.24 14.48
CA MET A 935 -17.46 74.31 14.92
C MET A 935 -17.86 75.65 15.57
N LEU A 936 -17.24 76.76 15.14
CA LEU A 936 -17.61 78.13 15.48
C LEU A 936 -17.82 79.03 14.24
N LEU A 937 -17.82 78.43 13.03
CA LEU A 937 -18.04 79.10 11.74
C LEU A 937 -18.97 78.30 10.80
N LEU A 938 -19.80 77.41 11.37
CA LEU A 938 -20.99 76.78 10.80
C LEU A 938 -22.07 76.73 11.88
#